data_AF-A0A352L7U5-F1
#
_entry.id   AF-A0A352L7U5-F1
#
_cell.length_a   1.000
_cell.length_b   1.000
_cell.length_c   1.000
_cell.angle_alpha   90.00
_cell.angle_beta   90.00
_cell.angle_gamma   90.00
#
_symmetry.space_group_name_H-M   'P 1'
#
loop_
_entity.id
_entity.type
_entity.pdbx_description
1 polymer ?
#
loop_
_entity_poly.entity_id
_entity_poly.type
_entity_poly.pdbx_seq_one_letter_code
_entity_poly.pdbx_strand_id
1 'polypeptide(L)'
;MSRKLLRQRILLVPAIIVAICAAAACADEGPAWQAAVAPILQQHCYGCHGPLKQESRVRLDTLSGDLLNDRAAAEMWHEVLNVLNQAEMPPADQPQLTAAELETLTTQIRRQLQAADEANRATAGRVVMRRLNRVEYQNSMQDLIGIDMDYAGDLPPDGISADGFTNNGQALQMSAIQLEYYLANARRALGRAIVLGEAPRVTRQEWAESNLDDWLGKAVRANRLQRSQEFLATMKEDYPEVGEFLIRVTVAAEIQAGQGFPLLEVSLGYRPDTELLMREFELIELTTTEEQTFEFRGRLEEFPLPVRGQGKYPGLVVRVRNRFDDLSQRPAEQKVDDKRSYPHEPALATIVIRRVEFVGPLFDQWPPETHRRILFESPLRAGSEAAYSAEVLRRFMSRAWRRPVQESELQSIMAFLTAVRPEFPSHEEAMIEALSLVLIRPEFLYLVEPGGDEKRPIDNWELASRMSYFLWSTMPDQELLDLAAAGRLSDRRVRSEQVQRMLNHPESGRFVEQFAEQWLKLKNMDSVAVQRELYPDFDERLRADMRGETIAYLRHLIEENHTVDKLLQSDFTMLNGRLARHYGIEGVAGETFRRVELSADHHRGGLLGQASFLLANSTGADSHAIRRAVWIRDRLLHDPPAPPPPDVPSLEESTPNFHELSVRQQLEVHRQKPACASCHRNLDAWGIALEGYDATGRWRDEVRRIREGKMITLPVESTGELPG
;
A
#
# COMPACT_ATOMS: atom_id res chain seq x y z
N MET A 1 29.37 80.79 -15.74
CA MET A 1 30.05 79.48 -15.82
C MET A 1 29.19 78.57 -16.70
N SER A 2 29.42 78.56 -18.02
CA SER A 2 30.26 77.58 -18.75
C SER A 2 29.82 76.12 -18.48
N ARG A 3 29.40 75.29 -19.44
CA ARG A 3 29.44 75.36 -20.92
C ARG A 3 28.43 74.34 -21.50
N LYS A 4 27.73 74.78 -22.56
CA LYS A 4 27.39 74.09 -23.83
C LYS A 4 26.30 72.98 -23.82
N LEU A 5 25.12 73.23 -24.44
CA LEU A 5 24.73 73.01 -25.87
C LEU A 5 24.25 71.56 -26.10
N LEU A 6 23.21 71.19 -26.86
CA LEU A 6 22.17 71.85 -27.67
C LEU A 6 21.27 70.72 -28.25
N ARG A 7 19.93 70.92 -28.28
CA ARG A 7 18.90 70.44 -29.27
C ARG A 7 18.67 68.92 -29.52
N GLN A 8 17.42 68.43 -29.36
CA GLN A 8 16.34 68.22 -30.37
C GLN A 8 16.75 67.23 -31.49
N ARG A 9 16.03 66.18 -31.92
CA ARG A 9 14.60 65.78 -32.13
C ARG A 9 14.71 64.31 -32.68
N ILE A 10 13.92 63.26 -32.37
CA ILE A 10 12.54 62.87 -32.81
C ILE A 10 12.51 61.31 -33.07
N LEU A 11 11.35 60.67 -32.76
CA LEU A 11 10.77 59.36 -33.20
C LEU A 11 11.02 58.01 -32.46
N LEU A 12 9.91 57.47 -31.92
CA LEU A 12 9.36 56.08 -31.90
C LEU A 12 10.00 54.92 -31.08
N VAL A 13 9.34 54.56 -29.95
CA VAL A 13 8.67 53.25 -29.59
C VAL A 13 9.37 51.91 -29.96
N PRO A 14 9.33 50.83 -29.12
CA PRO A 14 9.29 50.70 -27.65
C PRO A 14 10.23 49.58 -27.10
N ALA A 15 10.07 49.29 -25.80
CA ALA A 15 10.62 48.18 -25.03
C ALA A 15 10.69 46.79 -25.72
N ILE A 16 11.75 46.04 -25.38
CA ILE A 16 11.89 44.59 -25.10
C ILE A 16 13.40 44.27 -25.16
N ILE A 17 13.86 43.23 -24.45
CA ILE A 17 15.26 42.71 -24.34
C ILE A 17 16.01 43.19 -23.08
N VAL A 18 15.59 42.75 -21.89
CA VAL A 18 16.50 42.30 -20.80
C VAL A 18 15.70 41.35 -19.88
N ALA A 19 15.47 40.09 -20.33
CA ALA A 19 15.10 38.95 -19.45
C ALA A 19 15.06 37.63 -20.24
N ILE A 20 16.03 37.37 -21.13
CA ILE A 20 16.23 36.06 -21.74
C ILE A 20 17.71 35.71 -21.59
N CYS A 21 18.10 35.22 -20.41
CA CYS A 21 19.43 34.63 -20.18
C CYS A 21 19.43 33.45 -19.20
N ALA A 22 18.29 32.80 -18.94
CA ALA A 22 18.26 31.63 -18.04
C ALA A 22 17.29 30.53 -18.48
N ALA A 23 17.10 30.34 -19.79
CA ALA A 23 16.27 29.25 -20.34
C ALA A 23 16.82 28.67 -21.66
N ALA A 24 18.14 28.68 -21.84
CA ALA A 24 18.79 28.15 -23.04
C ALA A 24 20.00 27.25 -22.72
N ALA A 25 19.90 26.44 -21.67
CA ALA A 25 20.92 25.43 -21.33
C ALA A 25 20.37 24.00 -21.24
N CYS A 26 19.18 23.74 -21.79
CA CYS A 26 18.64 22.40 -21.97
C CYS A 26 18.24 22.20 -23.43
N ALA A 27 19.17 22.42 -24.34
CA ALA A 27 19.05 22.04 -25.73
C ALA A 27 20.34 21.31 -26.13
N ASP A 28 20.18 20.02 -26.45
CA ASP A 28 21.09 19.17 -27.22
C ASP A 28 22.36 18.62 -26.52
N GLU A 29 22.22 17.57 -25.69
CA GLU A 29 23.34 16.69 -25.30
C GLU A 29 23.55 15.50 -26.26
N GLY A 30 22.73 15.33 -27.31
CA GLY A 30 22.84 14.25 -28.29
C GLY A 30 24.24 14.10 -28.95
N PRO A 31 24.96 15.20 -29.27
CA PRO A 31 26.30 15.11 -29.88
C PRO A 31 27.47 14.86 -28.91
N ALA A 32 27.32 15.14 -27.61
CA ALA A 32 28.46 15.27 -26.69
C ALA A 32 28.97 13.91 -26.15
N TRP A 33 28.08 12.98 -25.84
CA TRP A 33 28.44 11.65 -25.34
C TRP A 33 28.93 10.71 -26.44
N GLN A 34 28.38 10.86 -27.66
CA GLN A 34 28.83 10.10 -28.82
C GLN A 34 30.30 10.35 -29.13
N ALA A 35 30.78 11.58 -28.92
CA ALA A 35 32.20 11.91 -29.05
C ALA A 35 33.08 11.15 -28.05
N ALA A 36 32.58 10.79 -26.87
CA ALA A 36 33.31 10.03 -25.86
C ALA A 36 33.37 8.52 -26.17
N VAL A 37 32.32 7.96 -26.79
CA VAL A 37 32.25 6.52 -27.09
C VAL A 37 32.74 6.16 -28.50
N ALA A 38 32.66 7.09 -29.45
CA ALA A 38 33.00 6.86 -30.86
C ALA A 38 34.42 6.31 -31.10
N PRO A 39 35.49 6.77 -30.41
CA PRO A 39 36.82 6.21 -30.61
C PRO A 39 36.89 4.72 -30.27
N ILE A 40 36.21 4.30 -29.20
CA ILE A 40 36.18 2.91 -28.74
C ILE A 40 35.37 2.05 -29.72
N LEU A 41 34.20 2.53 -30.15
CA LEU A 41 33.37 1.84 -31.14
C LEU A 41 34.07 1.70 -32.50
N GLN A 42 34.83 2.71 -32.91
CA GLN A 42 35.61 2.67 -34.14
C GLN A 42 36.73 1.63 -34.08
N GLN A 43 37.40 1.52 -32.93
CA GLN A 43 38.49 0.58 -32.74
C GLN A 43 38.01 -0.87 -32.63
N HIS A 44 36.89 -1.12 -31.94
CA HIS A 44 36.49 -2.47 -31.57
C HIS A 44 35.22 -2.99 -32.25
N CYS A 45 34.33 -2.12 -32.76
CA CYS A 45 32.98 -2.51 -33.17
C CYS A 45 32.71 -2.30 -34.67
N TYR A 46 33.18 -1.19 -35.26
CA TYR A 46 32.85 -0.83 -36.65
C TYR A 46 33.44 -1.79 -37.70
N GLY A 47 34.44 -2.59 -37.35
CA GLY A 47 34.94 -3.66 -38.23
C GLY A 47 33.88 -4.70 -38.58
N CYS A 48 32.92 -4.95 -37.68
CA CYS A 48 31.83 -5.92 -37.87
C CYS A 48 30.42 -5.31 -37.92
N HIS A 49 30.24 -4.11 -37.37
CA HIS A 49 28.96 -3.39 -37.31
C HIS A 49 29.02 -2.00 -37.96
N GLY A 50 29.78 -1.89 -39.05
CA GLY A 50 30.03 -0.65 -39.79
C GLY A 50 29.55 -0.70 -41.25
N PRO A 51 29.98 0.23 -42.11
CA PRO A 51 29.48 0.31 -43.49
C PRO A 51 29.88 -0.89 -44.36
N LEU A 52 31.02 -1.53 -44.05
CA LEU A 52 31.58 -2.63 -44.84
C LEU A 52 31.04 -4.01 -44.43
N LYS A 53 30.65 -4.17 -43.16
CA LYS A 53 30.21 -5.44 -42.59
C LYS A 53 29.15 -5.16 -41.53
N GLN A 54 28.04 -5.90 -41.59
CA GLN A 54 26.83 -5.64 -40.81
C GLN A 54 26.36 -6.94 -40.15
N GLU A 55 27.20 -7.47 -39.26
CA GLU A 55 26.86 -8.68 -38.51
C GLU A 55 25.55 -8.44 -37.74
N SER A 56 24.66 -9.45 -37.77
CA SER A 56 23.31 -9.39 -37.20
C SER A 56 22.42 -8.24 -37.70
N ARG A 57 22.75 -7.63 -38.85
CA ARG A 57 22.07 -6.45 -39.44
C ARG A 57 22.14 -5.19 -38.56
N VAL A 58 23.15 -5.09 -37.70
CA VAL A 58 23.36 -3.94 -36.82
C VAL A 58 24.40 -2.98 -37.41
N ARG A 59 24.10 -1.68 -37.39
CA ARG A 59 24.96 -0.58 -37.88
C ARG A 59 25.16 0.47 -36.80
N LEU A 60 26.30 0.41 -36.11
CA LEU A 60 26.60 1.30 -34.98
C LEU A 60 27.13 2.66 -35.43
N ASP A 61 27.75 2.74 -36.60
CA ASP A 61 28.29 3.99 -37.17
C ASP A 61 27.21 4.99 -37.59
N THR A 62 25.98 4.52 -37.84
CA THR A 62 24.83 5.36 -38.19
C THR A 62 23.75 5.40 -37.11
N LEU A 63 24.00 4.77 -35.96
CA LEU A 63 23.01 4.69 -34.90
C LEU A 63 22.86 6.05 -34.21
N SER A 64 21.62 6.56 -34.15
CA SER A 64 21.34 7.89 -33.60
C SER A 64 21.74 7.99 -32.13
N GLY A 65 22.29 9.14 -31.73
CA GLY A 65 22.58 9.48 -30.34
C GLY A 65 21.43 10.17 -29.62
N ASP A 66 20.38 10.53 -30.37
CA ASP A 66 19.17 11.14 -29.86
C ASP A 66 18.20 10.05 -29.40
N LEU A 67 18.44 9.52 -28.21
CA LEU A 67 17.63 8.45 -27.60
C LEU A 67 16.24 8.94 -27.16
N LEU A 68 16.02 10.26 -27.18
CA LEU A 68 14.79 10.91 -26.78
C LEU A 68 13.76 10.88 -27.90
N ASN A 69 14.18 11.20 -29.13
CA ASN A 69 13.29 11.26 -30.29
C ASN A 69 13.38 10.02 -31.20
N ASP A 70 14.43 9.21 -31.11
CA ASP A 70 14.61 7.99 -31.89
C ASP A 70 14.50 6.73 -31.00
N ARG A 71 13.28 6.21 -30.90
CA ARG A 71 12.98 5.01 -30.10
C ARG A 71 13.70 3.76 -30.60
N ALA A 72 13.86 3.60 -31.91
CA ALA A 72 14.53 2.44 -32.48
C ALA A 72 16.03 2.47 -32.13
N ALA A 73 16.63 3.67 -32.13
CA ALA A 73 17.99 3.83 -31.64
C ALA A 73 18.12 3.55 -30.14
N ALA A 74 17.18 4.04 -29.31
CA ALA A 74 17.18 3.75 -27.86
C ALA A 74 17.09 2.24 -27.56
N GLU A 75 16.20 1.51 -28.24
CA GLU A 75 16.08 0.06 -28.11
C GLU A 75 17.38 -0.65 -28.55
N MET A 76 17.99 -0.21 -29.65
CA MET A 76 19.26 -0.79 -30.13
C MET A 76 20.44 -0.49 -29.20
N TRP A 77 20.56 0.73 -28.65
CA TRP A 77 21.60 1.06 -27.67
C TRP A 77 21.44 0.29 -26.36
N HIS A 78 20.20 -0.01 -25.96
CA HIS A 78 19.93 -0.91 -24.84
C HIS A 78 20.45 -2.32 -25.13
N GLU A 79 20.25 -2.83 -26.35
CA GLU A 79 20.78 -4.13 -26.75
C GLU A 79 22.30 -4.17 -26.83
N VAL A 80 22.93 -3.09 -27.33
CA VAL A 80 24.39 -2.91 -27.28
C VAL A 80 24.90 -2.97 -25.84
N LEU A 81 24.21 -2.30 -24.92
CA LEU A 81 24.56 -2.35 -23.50
C LEU A 81 24.45 -3.79 -22.93
N ASN A 82 23.44 -4.55 -23.33
CA ASN A 82 23.24 -5.94 -22.91
C ASN A 82 24.39 -6.85 -23.35
N VAL A 83 24.75 -6.85 -24.63
CA VAL A 83 25.83 -7.72 -25.16
C VAL A 83 27.21 -7.33 -24.62
N LEU A 84 27.43 -6.03 -24.33
CA LEU A 84 28.63 -5.56 -23.64
C LEU A 84 28.70 -6.04 -22.19
N ASN A 85 27.58 -5.98 -21.45
CA ASN A 85 27.51 -6.47 -20.07
C ASN A 85 27.71 -7.99 -19.96
N GLN A 86 27.30 -8.73 -20.99
CA GLN A 86 27.47 -10.19 -21.08
C GLN A 86 28.86 -10.60 -21.60
N ALA A 87 29.70 -9.63 -22.00
CA ALA A 87 31.01 -9.87 -22.62
C ALA A 87 30.95 -10.76 -23.88
N GLU A 88 29.83 -10.72 -24.62
CA GLU A 88 29.68 -11.42 -25.90
C GLU A 88 30.38 -10.67 -27.04
N MET A 89 30.53 -9.35 -26.87
CA MET A 89 31.15 -8.46 -27.83
C MET A 89 32.31 -7.68 -27.19
N PRO A 90 33.47 -7.59 -27.85
CA PRO A 90 33.82 -8.19 -29.14
C PRO A 90 33.96 -9.73 -29.07
N PRO A 91 33.72 -10.47 -30.18
CA PRO A 91 33.86 -11.93 -30.21
C PRO A 91 35.27 -12.39 -29.83
N ALA A 92 35.42 -13.64 -29.36
CA ALA A 92 36.68 -14.16 -28.81
C ALA A 92 37.89 -14.10 -29.78
N ASP A 93 37.64 -14.08 -31.09
CA ASP A 93 38.65 -13.96 -32.16
C ASP A 93 39.04 -12.50 -32.49
N GLN A 94 38.41 -11.51 -31.84
CA GLN A 94 38.64 -10.08 -32.03
C GLN A 94 39.36 -9.43 -30.84
N PRO A 95 40.02 -8.27 -31.04
CA PRO A 95 40.62 -7.51 -29.95
C PRO A 95 39.59 -7.11 -28.89
N GLN A 96 39.76 -7.64 -27.68
CA GLN A 96 38.87 -7.41 -26.54
C GLN A 96 39.01 -5.99 -26.00
N LEU A 97 37.93 -5.51 -25.36
CA LEU A 97 37.92 -4.23 -24.65
C LEU A 97 38.77 -4.33 -23.37
N THR A 98 39.50 -3.27 -23.05
CA THR A 98 40.08 -3.11 -21.71
C THR A 98 38.97 -2.82 -20.68
N ALA A 99 39.24 -3.08 -19.40
CA ALA A 99 38.27 -2.80 -18.34
C ALA A 99 37.82 -1.33 -18.31
N ALA A 100 38.75 -0.39 -18.56
CA ALA A 100 38.46 1.04 -18.60
C ALA A 100 37.60 1.46 -19.81
N GLU A 101 37.80 0.83 -20.97
CA GLU A 101 36.99 1.08 -22.16
C GLU A 101 35.57 0.54 -22.00
N LEU A 102 35.43 -0.66 -21.44
CA LEU A 102 34.13 -1.26 -21.13
C LEU A 102 33.35 -0.41 -20.12
N GLU A 103 34.01 0.05 -19.06
CA GLU A 103 33.40 0.94 -18.06
C GLU A 103 32.96 2.26 -18.69
N THR A 104 33.80 2.87 -19.54
CA THR A 104 33.46 4.12 -20.23
C THR A 104 32.25 3.94 -21.13
N LEU A 105 32.21 2.89 -21.96
CA LEU A 105 31.09 2.59 -22.85
C LEU A 105 29.79 2.39 -22.07
N THR A 106 29.80 1.48 -21.11
CA THR A 106 28.60 1.11 -20.34
C THR A 106 28.08 2.28 -19.52
N THR A 107 28.94 3.11 -18.93
CA THR A 107 28.57 4.29 -18.15
C THR A 107 27.93 5.37 -19.02
N GLN A 108 28.53 5.71 -20.15
CA GLN A 108 28.01 6.76 -21.03
C GLN A 108 26.67 6.35 -21.67
N ILE A 109 26.57 5.11 -22.17
CA ILE A 109 25.32 4.59 -22.77
C ILE A 109 24.20 4.56 -21.71
N ARG A 110 24.48 4.06 -20.50
CA ARG A 110 23.51 4.02 -19.41
C ARG A 110 23.02 5.42 -19.04
N ARG A 111 23.94 6.38 -18.87
CA ARG A 111 23.60 7.77 -18.51
C ARG A 111 22.63 8.39 -19.54
N GLN A 112 22.83 8.13 -20.82
CA GLN A 112 22.00 8.70 -21.88
C GLN A 112 20.64 8.02 -21.98
N LEU A 113 20.59 6.70 -21.83
CA LEU A 113 19.32 5.97 -21.71
C LEU A 113 18.51 6.47 -20.51
N GLN A 114 19.18 6.72 -19.38
CA GLN A 114 18.54 7.29 -18.19
C GLN A 114 18.05 8.72 -18.42
N ALA A 115 18.87 9.60 -19.00
CA ALA A 115 18.45 10.97 -19.32
C ALA A 115 17.27 11.02 -20.28
N ALA A 116 17.24 10.13 -21.28
CA ALA A 116 16.13 10.02 -22.21
C ALA A 116 14.85 9.48 -21.53
N ASP A 117 14.98 8.51 -20.62
CA ASP A 117 13.87 8.01 -19.81
C ASP A 117 13.31 9.10 -18.87
N GLU A 118 14.18 9.83 -18.16
CA GLU A 118 13.80 10.96 -17.30
C GLU A 118 13.07 12.06 -18.09
N ALA A 119 13.56 12.40 -19.28
CA ALA A 119 12.93 13.39 -20.14
C ALA A 119 11.59 12.92 -20.72
N ASN A 120 11.42 11.62 -21.00
CA ASN A 120 10.14 11.02 -21.38
C ASN A 120 9.15 10.97 -20.21
N ARG A 121 9.64 10.79 -18.98
CA ARG A 121 8.82 10.84 -17.74
C ARG A 121 8.40 12.27 -17.39
N ALA A 122 9.16 13.29 -17.80
CA ALA A 122 8.78 14.67 -17.60
C ALA A 122 7.48 14.98 -18.36
N THR A 123 6.42 15.36 -17.63
CA THR A 123 5.08 15.55 -18.19
C THR A 123 4.97 16.68 -19.22
N ALA A 124 6.03 17.48 -19.40
CA ALA A 124 6.17 18.55 -20.41
C ALA A 124 5.00 19.56 -20.50
N GLY A 125 4.08 19.57 -19.52
CA GLY A 125 2.84 20.36 -19.56
C GLY A 125 1.64 19.69 -20.23
N ARG A 126 1.69 18.38 -20.54
CA ARG A 126 0.54 17.60 -21.02
C ARG A 126 -0.49 17.41 -19.90
N VAL A 127 -1.79 17.37 -20.26
CA VAL A 127 -2.87 17.00 -19.31
C VAL A 127 -2.53 15.62 -18.74
N VAL A 128 -2.31 15.55 -17.43
CA VAL A 128 -2.29 14.27 -16.74
C VAL A 128 -3.66 14.07 -16.13
N MET A 129 -4.53 13.39 -16.87
CA MET A 129 -5.73 12.82 -16.25
C MET A 129 -5.28 11.66 -15.38
N ARG A 130 -5.42 11.80 -14.07
CA ARG A 130 -5.04 10.77 -13.10
C ARG A 130 -6.30 10.19 -12.52
N ARG A 131 -6.66 8.96 -12.92
CA ARG A 131 -7.76 8.23 -12.27
C ARG A 131 -7.43 8.07 -10.78
N LEU A 132 -8.45 8.07 -9.92
CA LEU A 132 -8.29 7.64 -8.53
C LEU A 132 -7.89 6.16 -8.53
N ASN A 133 -6.82 5.83 -7.83
CA ASN A 133 -6.48 4.42 -7.61
C ASN A 133 -7.54 3.77 -6.70
N ARG A 134 -7.50 2.45 -6.53
CA ARG A 134 -8.49 1.70 -5.73
C ARG A 134 -8.63 2.21 -4.30
N VAL A 135 -7.52 2.56 -3.66
CA VAL A 135 -7.50 3.04 -2.26
C VAL A 135 -8.11 4.45 -2.16
N GLU A 136 -7.73 5.34 -3.08
CA GLU A 136 -8.28 6.69 -3.16
C GLU A 136 -9.78 6.68 -3.48
N TYR A 137 -10.23 5.79 -4.37
CA TYR A 137 -11.65 5.60 -4.67
C TYR A 137 -12.41 5.05 -3.46
N GLN A 138 -11.88 4.02 -2.79
CA GLN A 138 -12.42 3.44 -1.56
C GLN A 138 -12.66 4.53 -0.50
N ASN A 139 -11.62 5.30 -0.18
CA ASN A 139 -11.70 6.35 0.84
C ASN A 139 -12.65 7.48 0.42
N SER A 140 -12.61 7.90 -0.85
CA SER A 140 -13.47 8.98 -1.36
C SER A 140 -14.95 8.58 -1.33
N MET A 141 -15.27 7.33 -1.66
CA MET A 141 -16.63 6.81 -1.56
C MET A 141 -17.10 6.73 -0.10
N GLN A 142 -16.26 6.23 0.80
CA GLN A 142 -16.55 6.15 2.23
C GLN A 142 -16.81 7.53 2.84
N ASP A 143 -15.96 8.52 2.54
CA ASP A 143 -16.08 9.87 3.08
C ASP A 143 -17.27 10.64 2.46
N LEU A 144 -17.60 10.36 1.19
CA LEU A 144 -18.74 10.98 0.51
C LEU A 144 -20.08 10.42 0.99
N ILE A 145 -20.19 9.09 1.05
CA ILE A 145 -21.45 8.39 1.32
C ILE A 145 -21.67 8.20 2.82
N GLY A 146 -20.59 8.05 3.59
CA GLY A 146 -20.64 7.82 5.03
C GLY A 146 -20.93 6.38 5.44
N ILE A 147 -20.63 5.42 4.57
CA ILE A 147 -20.83 4.00 4.86
C ILE A 147 -19.47 3.30 4.79
N ASP A 148 -19.17 2.49 5.80
CA ASP A 148 -18.04 1.58 5.75
C ASP A 148 -18.45 0.29 5.01
N MET A 149 -17.90 0.10 3.81
CA MET A 149 -18.10 -1.08 2.98
C MET A 149 -16.99 -1.18 1.93
N ASP A 150 -16.84 -2.35 1.32
CA ASP A 150 -15.90 -2.48 0.19
C ASP A 150 -16.48 -1.85 -1.09
N TYR A 151 -15.86 -0.77 -1.55
CA TYR A 151 -16.17 -0.07 -2.80
C TYR A 151 -15.25 -0.49 -3.94
N ALA A 152 -14.08 -1.05 -3.64
CA ALA A 152 -13.03 -1.27 -4.62
C ALA A 152 -12.70 -2.75 -4.87
N GLY A 153 -13.29 -3.69 -4.13
CA GLY A 153 -13.04 -5.13 -4.23
C GLY A 153 -13.21 -5.70 -5.62
N ASP A 154 -14.29 -5.29 -6.30
CA ASP A 154 -14.65 -5.75 -7.65
C ASP A 154 -13.84 -5.06 -8.77
N LEU A 155 -13.08 -4.00 -8.45
CA LEU A 155 -12.24 -3.33 -9.43
C LEU A 155 -10.99 -4.17 -9.74
N PRO A 156 -10.48 -4.18 -10.98
CA PRO A 156 -9.21 -4.81 -11.29
C PRO A 156 -8.06 -4.09 -10.56
N PRO A 157 -6.94 -4.79 -10.26
CA PRO A 157 -5.75 -4.17 -9.67
C PRO A 157 -5.24 -2.99 -10.51
N ASP A 158 -4.71 -1.98 -9.84
CA ASP A 158 -4.11 -0.83 -10.50
C ASP A 158 -2.76 -1.17 -11.12
N GLY A 159 -2.41 -0.48 -12.21
CA GLY A 159 -1.07 -0.54 -12.79
C GLY A 159 -0.03 0.03 -11.81
N ILE A 160 1.13 -0.62 -11.73
CA ILE A 160 2.26 -0.21 -10.90
C ILE A 160 3.26 0.54 -11.80
N SER A 161 3.66 1.75 -11.40
CA SER A 161 4.69 2.51 -12.11
C SER A 161 6.07 1.83 -12.01
N ALA A 162 7.03 2.26 -12.84
CA ALA A 162 8.42 1.80 -12.72
C ALA A 162 9.01 2.01 -11.30
N ASP A 163 8.57 3.09 -10.63
CA ASP A 163 9.03 3.43 -9.28
C ASP A 163 8.30 2.63 -8.18
N GLY A 164 7.26 1.86 -8.53
CA GLY A 164 6.52 0.99 -7.60
C GLY A 164 5.22 1.59 -7.05
N PHE A 165 4.76 2.72 -7.59
CA PHE A 165 3.57 3.42 -7.10
C PHE A 165 2.34 3.19 -7.99
N THR A 166 1.16 3.08 -7.37
CA THR A 166 -0.13 2.83 -8.02
C THR A 166 -0.94 4.10 -8.26
N ASN A 167 -0.42 5.29 -7.92
CA ASN A 167 -1.09 6.57 -8.12
C ASN A 167 -0.54 7.34 -9.33
N ASN A 168 0.19 6.67 -10.24
CA ASN A 168 0.75 7.31 -11.44
C ASN A 168 -0.28 7.38 -12.57
N GLY A 169 -0.54 8.58 -13.11
CA GLY A 169 -1.55 8.79 -14.16
C GLY A 169 -1.31 8.01 -15.46
N GLN A 170 -0.06 7.73 -15.85
CA GLN A 170 0.24 6.96 -17.07
C GLN A 170 -0.11 5.47 -16.92
N ALA A 171 0.01 4.94 -15.70
CA ALA A 171 -0.28 3.53 -15.39
C ALA A 171 -1.78 3.27 -15.13
N LEU A 172 -2.57 4.32 -14.89
CA LEU A 172 -3.96 4.22 -14.47
C LEU A 172 -4.95 4.40 -15.64
N GLN A 173 -4.82 3.55 -16.65
CA GLN A 173 -5.76 3.52 -17.77
C GLN A 173 -7.16 3.04 -17.34
N MET A 174 -8.18 3.44 -18.09
CA MET A 174 -9.58 3.04 -17.87
C MET A 174 -10.04 2.09 -18.96
N SER A 175 -10.63 0.97 -18.55
CA SER A 175 -11.30 0.01 -19.41
C SER A 175 -12.82 0.14 -19.33
N ALA A 176 -13.55 -0.38 -20.33
CA ALA A 176 -15.01 -0.38 -20.32
C ALA A 176 -15.58 -1.16 -19.10
N ILE A 177 -14.99 -2.32 -18.79
CA ILE A 177 -15.40 -3.16 -17.64
C ILE A 177 -15.22 -2.42 -16.30
N GLN A 178 -14.17 -1.61 -16.14
CA GLN A 178 -13.99 -0.80 -14.93
C GLN A 178 -15.12 0.21 -14.75
N LEU A 179 -15.58 0.85 -15.83
CA LEU A 179 -16.70 1.80 -15.76
C LEU A 179 -18.01 1.11 -15.33
N GLU A 180 -18.26 -0.10 -15.81
CA GLU A 180 -19.40 -0.92 -15.38
C GLU A 180 -19.33 -1.24 -13.89
N TYR A 181 -18.16 -1.64 -13.38
CA TYR A 181 -17.96 -1.87 -11.95
C TYR A 181 -18.13 -0.59 -11.11
N TYR A 182 -17.63 0.56 -11.58
CA TYR A 182 -17.86 1.83 -10.91
C TYR A 182 -19.35 2.17 -10.81
N LEU A 183 -20.11 1.94 -11.89
CA LEU A 183 -21.56 2.17 -11.87
C LEU A 183 -22.28 1.20 -10.93
N ALA A 184 -21.94 -0.09 -10.98
CA ALA A 184 -22.51 -1.09 -10.08
C ALA A 184 -22.22 -0.75 -8.61
N ASN A 185 -21.00 -0.33 -8.29
CA ASN A 185 -20.59 0.05 -6.95
C ASN A 185 -21.27 1.35 -6.49
N ALA A 186 -21.41 2.34 -7.37
CA ALA A 186 -22.15 3.57 -7.08
C ALA A 186 -23.62 3.27 -6.72
N ARG A 187 -24.30 2.45 -7.52
CA ARG A 187 -25.68 2.01 -7.26
C ARG A 187 -25.79 1.22 -5.96
N ARG A 188 -24.88 0.27 -5.72
CA ARG A 188 -24.83 -0.53 -4.49
C ARG A 188 -24.67 0.36 -3.25
N ALA A 189 -23.75 1.32 -3.32
CA ALA A 189 -23.49 2.28 -2.24
C ALA A 189 -24.70 3.17 -1.95
N LEU A 190 -25.26 3.78 -3.00
CA LEU A 190 -26.38 4.71 -2.89
C LEU A 190 -27.68 4.01 -2.48
N GLY A 191 -27.93 2.79 -2.98
CA GLY A 191 -29.06 1.97 -2.54
C GLY A 191 -28.97 1.52 -1.07
N ARG A 192 -27.76 1.49 -0.50
CA ARG A 192 -27.55 1.27 0.94
C ARG A 192 -27.69 2.55 1.76
N ALA A 193 -27.31 3.70 1.20
CA ALA A 193 -27.40 4.99 1.88
C ALA A 193 -28.81 5.56 1.90
N ILE A 194 -29.50 5.50 0.76
CA ILE A 194 -30.83 6.05 0.53
C ILE A 194 -31.86 4.94 0.76
N VAL A 195 -32.40 4.91 1.97
CA VAL A 195 -33.46 3.96 2.35
C VAL A 195 -34.82 4.34 1.75
N LEU A 196 -35.66 3.31 1.53
CA LEU A 196 -37.01 3.44 1.01
C LEU A 196 -38.03 3.01 2.08
N GLY A 197 -39.19 3.65 2.11
CA GLY A 197 -40.35 3.21 2.92
C GLY A 197 -40.25 3.51 4.41
N GLU A 198 -40.98 2.72 5.20
CA GLU A 198 -41.09 2.86 6.66
C GLU A 198 -39.87 2.29 7.40
N ALA A 199 -39.71 2.72 8.66
CA ALA A 199 -38.61 2.26 9.51
C ALA A 199 -38.69 0.74 9.76
N PRO A 200 -37.59 -0.01 9.59
CA PRO A 200 -37.56 -1.44 9.87
C PRO A 200 -37.70 -1.72 11.38
N ARG A 201 -38.19 -2.91 11.73
CA ARG A 201 -38.24 -3.37 13.12
C ARG A 201 -36.82 -3.57 13.66
N VAL A 202 -36.54 -3.01 14.83
CA VAL A 202 -35.29 -3.22 15.58
C VAL A 202 -35.36 -4.51 16.40
N THR A 203 -34.45 -5.43 16.13
CA THR A 203 -34.18 -6.64 16.92
C THR A 203 -33.22 -6.32 18.06
N ARG A 204 -33.52 -6.84 19.25
CA ARG A 204 -32.68 -6.75 20.46
C ARG A 204 -32.57 -8.12 21.10
N GLN A 205 -31.34 -8.56 21.37
CA GLN A 205 -31.04 -9.84 21.98
C GLN A 205 -29.94 -9.66 23.03
N GLU A 206 -30.01 -10.42 24.12
CA GLU A 206 -29.07 -10.37 25.23
C GLU A 206 -28.77 -11.79 25.72
N TRP A 207 -27.50 -12.06 26.03
CA TRP A 207 -27.02 -13.33 26.53
C TRP A 207 -26.04 -13.13 27.69
N ALA A 208 -26.38 -13.70 28.86
CA ALA A 208 -25.46 -13.84 29.98
C ALA A 208 -24.58 -15.10 29.87
N GLU A 209 -25.05 -16.13 29.16
CA GLU A 209 -24.36 -17.39 28.93
C GLU A 209 -24.49 -17.80 27.46
N SER A 210 -23.58 -18.66 26.98
CA SER A 210 -23.67 -19.19 25.62
C SER A 210 -24.95 -20.01 25.42
N ASN A 211 -25.72 -19.73 24.38
CA ASN A 211 -27.04 -20.35 24.12
C ASN A 211 -27.04 -21.32 22.93
N LEU A 212 -25.86 -21.66 22.42
CA LEU A 212 -25.72 -22.51 21.25
C LEU A 212 -25.81 -23.99 21.62
N ASP A 213 -26.56 -24.79 20.85
CA ASP A 213 -26.47 -26.27 20.85
C ASP A 213 -25.15 -26.75 20.17
N ASP A 214 -24.86 -28.05 20.11
CA ASP A 214 -23.59 -28.62 19.61
C ASP A 214 -23.32 -28.43 18.08
N TRP A 215 -23.99 -27.48 17.43
CA TRP A 215 -23.99 -27.34 15.97
C TRP A 215 -22.89 -26.41 15.39
N LEU A 216 -22.17 -25.59 16.17
CA LEU A 216 -20.91 -24.93 15.72
C LEU A 216 -19.65 -25.80 15.95
N GLY A 217 -19.83 -27.12 16.10
CA GLY A 217 -18.71 -28.04 16.17
C GLY A 217 -18.19 -28.21 17.59
N LYS A 218 -16.88 -28.51 17.71
CA LYS A 218 -16.26 -29.05 18.93
C LYS A 218 -15.81 -27.97 19.94
N ALA A 219 -16.37 -26.77 19.87
CA ALA A 219 -15.96 -25.65 20.72
C ALA A 219 -16.24 -25.93 22.22
N VAL A 220 -15.30 -25.60 23.09
CA VAL A 220 -15.51 -25.64 24.53
C VAL A 220 -16.14 -24.32 24.97
N ARG A 221 -17.45 -24.34 25.18
CA ARG A 221 -18.22 -23.15 25.56
C ARG A 221 -17.96 -22.78 27.01
N ALA A 222 -17.67 -21.51 27.28
CA ALA A 222 -17.53 -21.00 28.64
C ALA A 222 -17.74 -19.48 28.69
N ASN A 223 -17.95 -18.94 29.89
CA ASN A 223 -17.86 -17.51 30.15
C ASN A 223 -16.44 -17.06 30.52
N ARG A 224 -15.60 -18.00 31.00
CA ARG A 224 -14.17 -17.74 31.28
C ARG A 224 -13.36 -18.26 30.09
N LEU A 225 -12.73 -17.35 29.35
CA LEU A 225 -12.08 -17.62 28.07
C LEU A 225 -10.55 -17.54 28.20
N GLN A 226 -9.90 -18.70 28.06
CA GLN A 226 -8.46 -18.82 27.77
C GLN A 226 -8.30 -19.22 26.28
N ARG A 227 -7.19 -19.86 25.91
CA ARG A 227 -6.85 -20.17 24.51
C ARG A 227 -7.78 -21.18 23.82
N SER A 228 -8.54 -21.95 24.59
CA SER A 228 -9.31 -23.11 24.10
C SER A 228 -10.82 -23.00 24.28
N GLN A 229 -11.29 -21.93 24.92
CA GLN A 229 -12.72 -21.70 25.15
C GLN A 229 -13.25 -20.56 24.29
N GLU A 230 -14.54 -20.64 23.95
CA GLU A 230 -15.24 -19.63 23.17
C GLU A 230 -16.60 -19.33 23.79
N PHE A 231 -17.11 -18.11 23.63
CA PHE A 231 -18.49 -17.76 23.94
C PHE A 231 -19.28 -17.65 22.64
N LEU A 232 -20.45 -18.29 22.58
CA LEU A 232 -21.28 -18.36 21.39
C LEU A 232 -22.72 -17.94 21.69
N ALA A 233 -23.15 -16.85 21.06
CA ALA A 233 -24.52 -16.33 21.11
C ALA A 233 -25.17 -16.45 19.74
N THR A 234 -26.37 -17.01 19.65
CA THR A 234 -27.05 -17.29 18.39
C THR A 234 -28.46 -16.78 18.34
N MET A 235 -28.78 -16.23 17.17
CA MET A 235 -30.08 -15.75 16.74
C MET A 235 -30.59 -16.68 15.63
N LYS A 236 -31.48 -17.61 15.96
CA LYS A 236 -31.98 -18.62 15.00
C LYS A 236 -32.92 -18.02 13.95
N GLU A 237 -33.83 -17.14 14.35
CA GLU A 237 -34.90 -16.60 13.47
C GLU A 237 -35.04 -15.08 13.54
N ASP A 238 -34.85 -14.48 14.72
CA ASP A 238 -34.98 -13.04 14.94
C ASP A 238 -33.61 -12.36 14.86
N TYR A 239 -33.19 -12.06 13.62
CA TYR A 239 -32.05 -11.22 13.29
C TYR A 239 -32.38 -10.34 12.06
N PRO A 240 -31.83 -9.13 11.93
CA PRO A 240 -32.02 -8.33 10.73
C PRO A 240 -31.13 -8.82 9.59
N GLU A 241 -31.48 -8.47 8.36
CA GLU A 241 -30.70 -8.82 7.15
C GLU A 241 -30.01 -7.61 6.52
N VAL A 242 -30.36 -6.40 6.94
CA VAL A 242 -29.84 -5.14 6.40
C VAL A 242 -29.69 -4.10 7.50
N GLY A 243 -28.78 -3.16 7.28
CA GLY A 243 -28.56 -2.00 8.13
C GLY A 243 -27.43 -2.17 9.14
N GLU A 244 -27.12 -1.07 9.82
CA GLU A 244 -26.11 -1.06 10.87
C GLU A 244 -26.56 -1.86 12.09
N PHE A 245 -25.65 -2.55 12.74
CA PHE A 245 -25.91 -3.26 13.99
C PHE A 245 -24.82 -2.94 15.01
N LEU A 246 -25.14 -3.19 16.28
CA LEU A 246 -24.24 -3.03 17.41
C LEU A 246 -24.22 -4.32 18.20
N ILE A 247 -23.02 -4.85 18.42
CA ILE A 247 -22.75 -5.86 19.44
C ILE A 247 -22.12 -5.14 20.63
N ARG A 248 -22.67 -5.33 21.83
CA ARG A 248 -22.00 -4.93 23.07
C ARG A 248 -21.47 -6.16 23.78
N VAL A 249 -20.21 -6.12 24.21
CA VAL A 249 -19.62 -7.18 25.03
C VAL A 249 -19.14 -6.56 26.32
N THR A 250 -19.78 -6.94 27.43
CA THR A 250 -19.36 -6.59 28.78
C THR A 250 -18.46 -7.70 29.32
N VAL A 251 -17.22 -7.33 29.67
CA VAL A 251 -16.19 -8.27 30.12
C VAL A 251 -15.45 -7.74 31.33
N ALA A 252 -14.89 -8.64 32.12
CA ALA A 252 -13.79 -8.35 33.03
C ALA A 252 -12.55 -9.14 32.59
N ALA A 253 -11.36 -8.67 32.93
CA ALA A 253 -10.12 -9.38 32.64
C ALA A 253 -9.44 -9.85 33.93
N GLU A 254 -8.85 -11.04 33.87
CA GLU A 254 -7.90 -11.53 34.86
C GLU A 254 -6.52 -11.45 34.24
N ILE A 255 -5.71 -10.49 34.71
CA ILE A 255 -4.40 -10.17 34.15
C ILE A 255 -3.32 -10.76 35.05
N GLN A 256 -2.39 -11.49 34.43
CA GLN A 256 -1.23 -12.05 35.13
C GLN A 256 -0.03 -11.11 34.97
N ALA A 257 0.61 -10.78 36.09
CA ALA A 257 1.74 -9.84 36.08
C ALA A 257 2.88 -10.34 35.17
N GLY A 258 3.33 -9.48 34.25
CA GLY A 258 4.45 -9.76 33.35
C GLY A 258 4.17 -10.69 32.18
N GLN A 259 2.93 -11.19 32.02
CA GLN A 259 2.58 -12.15 30.95
C GLN A 259 1.90 -11.47 29.73
N GLY A 260 1.47 -10.21 29.86
CA GLY A 260 0.72 -9.50 28.83
C GLY A 260 -0.77 -9.45 29.14
N PHE A 261 -1.57 -9.05 28.15
CA PHE A 261 -2.98 -8.72 28.30
C PHE A 261 -3.85 -9.66 27.47
N PRO A 262 -5.06 -10.04 27.94
CA PRO A 262 -5.97 -10.83 27.13
C PRO A 262 -6.43 -10.05 25.90
N LEU A 263 -6.66 -10.76 24.80
CA LEU A 263 -7.03 -10.17 23.51
C LEU A 263 -8.47 -10.55 23.17
N LEU A 264 -9.39 -9.61 23.32
CA LEU A 264 -10.80 -9.77 23.01
C LEU A 264 -10.98 -9.77 21.49
N GLU A 265 -11.40 -10.91 20.95
CA GLU A 265 -11.90 -11.01 19.59
C GLU A 265 -13.39 -11.22 19.60
N VAL A 266 -14.10 -10.43 18.79
CA VAL A 266 -15.52 -10.61 18.50
C VAL A 266 -15.65 -10.88 17.01
N SER A 267 -16.56 -11.78 16.66
CA SER A 267 -16.90 -12.06 15.26
C SER A 267 -18.39 -12.32 15.09
N LEU A 268 -18.88 -12.04 13.88
CA LEU A 268 -20.26 -12.29 13.49
C LEU A 268 -20.28 -13.10 12.19
N GLY A 269 -21.17 -14.08 12.11
CA GLY A 269 -21.34 -14.87 10.91
C GLY A 269 -22.25 -16.08 11.12
N TYR A 270 -22.08 -17.12 10.33
CA TYR A 270 -22.92 -18.32 10.41
C TYR A 270 -22.17 -19.56 9.89
N ARG A 271 -22.77 -20.73 10.11
CA ARG A 271 -22.23 -22.02 9.66
C ARG A 271 -23.18 -22.65 8.63
N PRO A 272 -22.88 -22.58 7.32
CA PRO A 272 -23.68 -23.25 6.30
C PRO A 272 -23.61 -24.79 6.40
N ASP A 273 -22.41 -25.36 6.61
CA ASP A 273 -22.22 -26.82 6.77
C ASP A 273 -20.97 -27.19 7.61
N THR A 274 -19.85 -27.63 7.02
CA THR A 274 -18.61 -27.96 7.78
C THR A 274 -17.75 -26.74 8.06
N GLU A 275 -17.90 -25.70 7.24
CA GLU A 275 -17.18 -24.44 7.35
C GLU A 275 -17.95 -23.42 8.18
N LEU A 276 -17.21 -22.67 9.00
CA LEU A 276 -17.73 -21.58 9.80
C LEU A 276 -17.31 -20.26 9.15
N LEU A 277 -18.27 -19.55 8.55
CA LEU A 277 -18.04 -18.29 7.87
C LEU A 277 -18.24 -17.15 8.87
N MET A 278 -17.14 -16.52 9.29
CA MET A 278 -17.15 -15.44 10.27
C MET A 278 -16.35 -14.27 9.72
N ARG A 279 -16.84 -13.07 9.99
CA ARG A 279 -16.04 -11.85 9.87
C ARG A 279 -15.68 -11.38 11.28
N GLU A 280 -14.39 -11.21 11.51
CA GLU A 280 -13.82 -10.78 12.79
C GLU A 280 -13.74 -9.25 12.84
N PHE A 281 -14.01 -8.68 14.02
CA PHE A 281 -13.73 -7.29 14.32
C PHE A 281 -12.26 -7.11 14.74
N GLU A 282 -11.83 -5.85 14.87
CA GLU A 282 -10.50 -5.53 15.40
C GLU A 282 -10.32 -6.12 16.82
N LEU A 283 -9.12 -6.64 17.08
CA LEU A 283 -8.76 -7.18 18.39
C LEU A 283 -8.63 -6.04 19.41
N ILE A 284 -9.24 -6.23 20.58
CA ILE A 284 -9.11 -5.27 21.68
C ILE A 284 -8.24 -5.87 22.78
N GLU A 285 -7.18 -5.15 23.14
CA GLU A 285 -6.32 -5.50 24.27
C GLU A 285 -6.94 -5.01 25.60
N LEU A 286 -7.14 -5.93 26.54
CA LEU A 286 -7.74 -5.61 27.84
C LEU A 286 -6.67 -5.31 28.88
N THR A 287 -6.41 -4.02 29.13
CA THR A 287 -5.31 -3.57 30.00
C THR A 287 -5.67 -3.39 31.47
N THR A 288 -6.95 -3.50 31.83
CA THR A 288 -7.44 -3.33 33.20
C THR A 288 -8.27 -4.52 33.65
N THR A 289 -8.32 -4.78 34.95
CA THR A 289 -9.16 -5.82 35.56
C THR A 289 -10.58 -5.37 35.84
N GLU A 290 -10.87 -4.07 35.64
CA GLU A 290 -12.20 -3.51 35.84
C GLU A 290 -13.16 -4.03 34.77
N GLU A 291 -14.45 -4.07 35.13
CA GLU A 291 -15.48 -4.42 34.17
C GLU A 291 -15.63 -3.31 33.12
N GLN A 292 -15.61 -3.69 31.85
CA GLN A 292 -15.66 -2.79 30.71
C GLN A 292 -16.67 -3.30 29.69
N THR A 293 -17.30 -2.36 28.97
CA THR A 293 -18.21 -2.69 27.86
C THR A 293 -17.64 -2.14 26.56
N PHE A 294 -17.48 -3.01 25.58
CA PHE A 294 -16.97 -2.67 24.26
C PHE A 294 -18.11 -2.70 23.24
N GLU A 295 -18.15 -1.70 22.35
CA GLU A 295 -19.12 -1.58 21.27
C GLU A 295 -18.47 -1.97 19.93
N PHE A 296 -19.06 -2.95 19.24
CA PHE A 296 -18.65 -3.37 17.91
C PHE A 296 -19.77 -3.06 16.93
N ARG A 297 -19.52 -2.14 16.01
CA ARG A 297 -20.49 -1.71 15.01
C ARG A 297 -20.12 -2.25 13.65
N GLY A 298 -21.11 -2.67 12.90
CA GLY A 298 -20.94 -3.12 11.53
C GLY A 298 -22.22 -2.97 10.75
N ARG A 299 -22.17 -3.29 9.48
CA ARG A 299 -23.35 -3.27 8.60
C ARG A 299 -23.64 -4.68 8.12
N LEU A 300 -24.84 -5.20 8.34
CA LEU A 300 -25.14 -6.64 8.15
C LEU A 300 -24.82 -7.14 6.73
N GLU A 301 -25.03 -6.31 5.72
CA GLU A 301 -24.73 -6.60 4.31
C GLU A 301 -23.26 -6.90 4.04
N GLU A 302 -22.36 -6.55 4.96
CA GLU A 302 -20.91 -6.76 4.89
C GLU A 302 -20.45 -8.01 5.65
N PHE A 303 -21.36 -8.74 6.30
CA PHE A 303 -21.07 -9.94 7.07
C PHE A 303 -21.65 -11.18 6.37
N PRO A 304 -21.07 -12.37 6.59
CA PRO A 304 -21.68 -13.61 6.13
C PRO A 304 -23.08 -13.77 6.75
N LEU A 305 -24.13 -13.78 5.93
CA LEU A 305 -25.52 -13.91 6.37
C LEU A 305 -26.11 -15.28 5.98
N PRO A 306 -26.85 -15.93 6.90
CA PRO A 306 -27.60 -17.14 6.58
C PRO A 306 -28.81 -16.83 5.69
N VAL A 307 -29.08 -17.72 4.74
CA VAL A 307 -30.32 -17.66 3.94
C VAL A 307 -31.46 -18.27 4.76
N ARG A 308 -32.49 -17.46 5.07
CA ARG A 308 -33.67 -17.93 5.83
C ARG A 308 -34.31 -19.13 5.15
N GLY A 309 -34.62 -20.15 5.94
CA GLY A 309 -35.29 -21.37 5.46
C GLY A 309 -34.43 -22.30 4.61
N GLN A 310 -33.13 -22.01 4.41
CA GLN A 310 -32.19 -22.91 3.76
C GLN A 310 -31.15 -23.45 4.77
N GLY A 311 -30.80 -24.73 4.60
CA GLY A 311 -29.78 -25.40 5.41
C GLY A 311 -30.31 -26.01 6.71
N LYS A 312 -29.53 -26.95 7.27
CA LYS A 312 -29.83 -27.61 8.55
C LYS A 312 -29.59 -26.69 9.76
N TYR A 313 -28.89 -25.58 9.53
CA TYR A 313 -28.30 -24.73 10.57
C TYR A 313 -28.64 -23.24 10.38
N PRO A 314 -29.92 -22.86 10.40
CA PRO A 314 -30.30 -21.45 10.22
C PRO A 314 -29.96 -20.65 11.49
N GLY A 315 -29.19 -19.58 11.32
CA GLY A 315 -29.00 -18.59 12.39
C GLY A 315 -27.70 -17.81 12.29
N LEU A 316 -27.75 -16.57 12.79
CA LEU A 316 -26.61 -15.67 12.89
C LEU A 316 -25.96 -15.82 14.27
N VAL A 317 -24.63 -15.89 14.30
CA VAL A 317 -23.84 -16.23 15.49
C VAL A 317 -22.85 -15.10 15.80
N VAL A 318 -22.91 -14.60 17.03
CA VAL A 318 -21.86 -13.80 17.64
C VAL A 318 -20.91 -14.75 18.37
N ARG A 319 -19.62 -14.67 18.06
CA ARG A 319 -18.56 -15.43 18.73
C ARG A 319 -17.62 -14.48 19.44
N VAL A 320 -17.21 -14.85 20.65
CA VAL A 320 -16.19 -14.13 21.42
C VAL A 320 -15.08 -15.09 21.84
N ARG A 321 -13.82 -14.71 21.65
CA ARG A 321 -12.64 -15.50 22.00
C ARG A 321 -11.59 -14.66 22.71
N ASN A 322 -10.72 -15.34 23.46
CA ASN A 322 -9.44 -14.77 23.90
C ASN A 322 -8.34 -15.24 22.93
N ARG A 323 -7.76 -14.31 22.16
CA ARG A 323 -6.71 -14.60 21.17
C ARG A 323 -5.29 -14.48 21.72
N PHE A 324 -5.15 -14.14 23.01
CA PHE A 324 -3.88 -14.11 23.71
C PHE A 324 -3.22 -15.49 23.68
N ASP A 325 -1.96 -15.54 23.24
CA ASP A 325 -1.16 -16.76 23.20
C ASP A 325 0.29 -16.41 23.53
N ASP A 326 0.82 -17.02 24.59
CA ASP A 326 2.20 -16.88 25.03
C ASP A 326 3.14 -17.90 24.36
N LEU A 327 2.61 -18.72 23.43
CA LEU A 327 3.30 -19.80 22.73
C LEU A 327 3.75 -20.96 23.64
N SER A 328 3.32 -20.99 24.89
CA SER A 328 3.54 -22.14 25.77
C SER A 328 2.81 -23.38 25.25
N GLN A 329 3.32 -24.57 25.57
CA GLN A 329 2.70 -25.82 25.16
C GLN A 329 1.27 -25.91 25.67
N ARG A 330 0.31 -26.07 24.76
CA ARG A 330 -1.11 -26.21 25.11
C ARG A 330 -1.38 -27.54 25.82
N PRO A 331 -2.24 -27.55 26.85
CA PRO A 331 -2.61 -28.79 27.52
C PRO A 331 -3.42 -29.70 26.58
N ALA A 332 -3.29 -31.01 26.78
CA ALA A 332 -4.03 -31.99 26.01
C ALA A 332 -5.55 -31.90 26.28
N GLU A 333 -6.36 -32.17 25.25
CA GLU A 333 -7.82 -32.30 25.39
C GLU A 333 -8.15 -33.43 26.37
N GLN A 334 -9.01 -33.16 27.34
CA GLN A 334 -9.55 -34.16 28.26
C GLN A 334 -11.08 -34.26 28.12
N LYS A 335 -11.65 -35.38 28.57
CA LYS A 335 -13.10 -35.56 28.67
C LYS A 335 -13.55 -35.47 30.13
N VAL A 336 -14.52 -34.61 30.40
CA VAL A 336 -15.19 -34.49 31.71
C VAL A 336 -16.69 -34.60 31.43
N ASP A 337 -17.36 -35.57 32.07
CA ASP A 337 -18.79 -35.88 31.85
C ASP A 337 -19.17 -36.03 30.36
N ASP A 338 -18.36 -36.79 29.61
CA ASP A 338 -18.46 -36.98 28.14
C ASP A 338 -18.34 -35.70 27.29
N LYS A 339 -18.06 -34.55 27.90
CA LYS A 339 -17.81 -33.27 27.23
C LYS A 339 -16.33 -32.97 27.13
N ARG A 340 -15.96 -32.30 26.03
CA ARG A 340 -14.60 -31.80 25.81
C ARG A 340 -14.27 -30.72 26.85
N SER A 341 -13.09 -30.82 27.43
CA SER A 341 -12.58 -29.88 28.43
C SER A 341 -11.08 -29.72 28.22
N TYR A 342 -10.56 -28.57 28.60
CA TYR A 342 -9.13 -28.30 28.67
C TYR A 342 -8.80 -27.89 30.11
N PRO A 343 -7.68 -28.38 30.67
CA PRO A 343 -7.18 -27.92 31.96
C PRO A 343 -7.07 -26.39 32.03
N HIS A 344 -7.35 -25.83 33.21
CA HIS A 344 -7.14 -24.40 33.46
C HIS A 344 -5.64 -24.07 33.42
N GLU A 345 -5.29 -22.98 32.76
CA GLU A 345 -3.92 -22.51 32.59
C GLU A 345 -3.68 -21.29 33.51
N PRO A 346 -3.24 -21.47 34.77
CA PRO A 346 -3.23 -20.40 35.78
C PRO A 346 -2.26 -19.25 35.44
N ALA A 347 -1.27 -19.50 34.58
CA ALA A 347 -0.30 -18.50 34.15
C ALA A 347 -0.81 -17.57 33.04
N LEU A 348 -1.97 -17.84 32.45
CA LEU A 348 -2.48 -17.07 31.30
C LEU A 348 -3.56 -16.07 31.69
N ALA A 349 -3.57 -14.94 30.98
CA ALA A 349 -4.63 -13.96 31.09
C ALA A 349 -5.97 -14.54 30.61
N THR A 350 -7.05 -14.21 31.32
CA THR A 350 -8.39 -14.77 31.07
C THR A 350 -9.40 -13.64 30.84
N ILE A 351 -10.31 -13.83 29.87
CA ILE A 351 -11.47 -12.94 29.68
C ILE A 351 -12.67 -13.56 30.39
N VAL A 352 -13.38 -12.78 31.20
CA VAL A 352 -14.62 -13.20 31.87
C VAL A 352 -15.79 -12.45 31.22
N ILE A 353 -16.57 -13.15 30.41
CA ILE A 353 -17.79 -12.62 29.78
C ILE A 353 -18.88 -12.47 30.84
N ARG A 354 -19.38 -11.24 30.97
CA ARG A 354 -20.54 -10.91 31.81
C ARG A 354 -21.82 -10.91 31.00
N ARG A 355 -21.76 -10.31 29.81
CA ARG A 355 -22.91 -10.12 28.95
C ARG A 355 -22.50 -9.87 27.50
N VAL A 356 -23.29 -10.39 26.57
CA VAL A 356 -23.25 -10.05 25.15
C VAL A 356 -24.63 -9.56 24.72
N GLU A 357 -24.70 -8.44 24.02
CA GLU A 357 -25.93 -7.86 23.48
C GLU A 357 -25.80 -7.69 21.97
N PHE A 358 -26.89 -7.88 21.23
CA PHE A 358 -26.99 -7.54 19.81
C PHE A 358 -28.20 -6.62 19.60
N VAL A 359 -28.01 -5.51 18.88
CA VAL A 359 -29.06 -4.56 18.50
C VAL A 359 -28.92 -4.20 17.04
N GLY A 360 -29.98 -4.33 16.25
CA GLY A 360 -30.00 -3.87 14.86
C GLY A 360 -31.37 -4.00 14.20
N PRO A 361 -31.64 -3.32 13.08
CA PRO A 361 -30.81 -2.25 12.53
C PRO A 361 -30.81 -1.02 13.45
N LEU A 362 -29.69 -0.31 13.53
CA LEU A 362 -29.50 0.89 14.34
C LEU A 362 -29.88 2.14 13.56
N PHE A 363 -30.67 3.01 14.19
CA PHE A 363 -30.93 4.37 13.73
C PHE A 363 -31.58 5.15 14.88
N ASP A 364 -31.12 6.37 15.14
CA ASP A 364 -31.74 7.26 16.14
C ASP A 364 -33.01 7.91 15.60
N GLN A 365 -33.04 8.13 14.29
CA GLN A 365 -34.14 8.71 13.55
C GLN A 365 -34.28 7.98 12.21
N TRP A 366 -35.51 7.83 11.74
CA TRP A 366 -35.80 7.41 10.38
C TRP A 366 -36.20 8.61 9.52
N PRO A 367 -35.65 8.79 8.30
CA PRO A 367 -34.55 8.02 7.70
C PRO A 367 -33.20 8.17 8.44
N PRO A 368 -32.28 7.19 8.34
CA PRO A 368 -31.00 7.20 9.05
C PRO A 368 -30.09 8.35 8.59
N GLU A 369 -29.01 8.60 9.34
CA GLU A 369 -28.04 9.66 9.03
C GLU A 369 -27.48 9.54 7.60
N THR A 370 -27.18 8.31 7.14
CA THR A 370 -26.68 8.06 5.78
C THR A 370 -27.63 8.56 4.69
N HIS A 371 -28.95 8.42 4.91
CA HIS A 371 -29.96 8.95 3.99
C HIS A 371 -29.99 10.47 4.07
N ARG A 372 -30.13 11.01 5.29
CA ARG A 372 -30.28 12.45 5.52
C ARG A 372 -29.04 13.28 5.17
N ARG A 373 -27.87 12.65 5.11
CA ARG A 373 -26.62 13.26 4.63
C ARG A 373 -26.71 13.62 3.15
N ILE A 374 -27.41 12.80 2.36
CA ILE A 374 -27.59 12.98 0.91
C ILE A 374 -28.92 13.68 0.63
N LEU A 375 -30.03 13.07 1.06
CA LEU A 375 -31.39 13.58 0.94
C LEU A 375 -31.81 14.27 2.25
N PHE A 376 -31.25 15.45 2.48
CA PHE A 376 -31.47 16.23 3.70
C PHE A 376 -32.85 16.91 3.73
N GLU A 377 -33.32 17.23 4.93
CA GLU A 377 -34.56 17.99 5.10
C GLU A 377 -34.44 19.39 4.48
N SER A 378 -35.35 19.72 3.56
CA SER A 378 -35.42 21.00 2.88
C SER A 378 -36.89 21.40 2.68
N PRO A 379 -37.26 22.68 2.89
CA PRO A 379 -38.60 23.18 2.56
C PRO A 379 -38.99 22.93 1.09
N LEU A 380 -38.01 22.80 0.20
CA LEU A 380 -38.25 22.53 -1.23
C LEU A 380 -38.85 21.14 -1.48
N ARG A 381 -38.63 20.18 -0.57
CA ARG A 381 -39.13 18.80 -0.71
C ARG A 381 -40.66 18.74 -0.78
N ALA A 382 -41.35 19.62 -0.06
CA ALA A 382 -42.81 19.73 -0.09
C ALA A 382 -43.33 20.62 -1.24
N GLY A 383 -42.49 21.50 -1.79
CA GLY A 383 -42.89 22.51 -2.78
C GLY A 383 -42.63 22.11 -4.23
N SER A 384 -41.45 21.58 -4.55
CA SER A 384 -41.06 21.19 -5.91
C SER A 384 -39.97 20.12 -5.86
N GLU A 385 -40.32 18.91 -6.31
CA GLU A 385 -39.37 17.79 -6.42
C GLU A 385 -38.15 18.17 -7.27
N ALA A 386 -38.34 18.92 -8.37
CA ALA A 386 -37.25 19.37 -9.24
C ALA A 386 -36.33 20.38 -8.54
N ALA A 387 -36.88 21.34 -7.78
CA ALA A 387 -36.06 22.31 -7.05
C ALA A 387 -35.25 21.65 -5.93
N TYR A 388 -35.86 20.70 -5.21
CA TYR A 388 -35.17 19.91 -4.19
C TYR A 388 -34.08 19.03 -4.80
N SER A 389 -34.35 18.37 -5.93
CA SER A 389 -33.34 17.57 -6.65
C SER A 389 -32.13 18.41 -7.07
N ALA A 390 -32.37 19.62 -7.59
CA ALA A 390 -31.30 20.53 -7.96
C ALA A 390 -30.45 20.96 -6.77
N GLU A 391 -31.07 21.18 -5.59
CA GLU A 391 -30.38 21.52 -4.35
C GLU A 391 -29.48 20.36 -3.87
N VAL A 392 -30.03 19.14 -3.84
CA VAL A 392 -29.30 17.92 -3.48
C VAL A 392 -28.13 17.68 -4.43
N LEU A 393 -28.40 17.69 -5.74
CA LEU A 393 -27.38 17.43 -6.76
C LEU A 393 -26.26 18.46 -6.68
N ARG A 394 -26.56 19.76 -6.54
CA ARG A 394 -25.53 20.79 -6.41
C ARG A 394 -24.62 20.53 -5.21
N ARG A 395 -25.19 20.24 -4.04
CA ARG A 395 -24.42 19.95 -2.82
C ARG A 395 -23.56 18.69 -2.98
N PHE A 396 -24.17 17.61 -3.47
CA PHE A 396 -23.49 16.32 -3.64
C PHE A 396 -22.38 16.40 -4.68
N MET A 397 -22.66 16.96 -5.86
CA MET A 397 -21.69 17.14 -6.95
C MET A 397 -20.53 18.06 -6.51
N SER A 398 -20.79 19.13 -5.75
CA SER A 398 -19.71 20.00 -5.28
C SER A 398 -18.74 19.31 -4.34
N ARG A 399 -19.25 18.43 -3.47
CA ARG A 399 -18.42 17.58 -2.62
C ARG A 399 -17.68 16.53 -3.45
N ALA A 400 -18.41 15.79 -4.28
CA ALA A 400 -17.90 14.67 -5.08
C ALA A 400 -16.83 15.12 -6.08
N TRP A 401 -17.05 16.23 -6.77
CA TRP A 401 -16.11 16.77 -7.77
C TRP A 401 -15.10 17.75 -7.17
N ARG A 402 -15.19 18.00 -5.86
CA ARG A 402 -14.22 18.76 -5.05
C ARG A 402 -14.04 20.21 -5.51
N ARG A 403 -15.10 20.78 -6.12
CA ARG A 403 -15.16 22.16 -6.59
C ARG A 403 -16.60 22.63 -6.75
N PRO A 404 -16.84 23.95 -6.89
CA PRO A 404 -18.14 24.47 -7.29
C PRO A 404 -18.60 23.86 -8.61
N VAL A 405 -19.87 23.50 -8.67
CA VAL A 405 -20.52 22.90 -9.84
C VAL A 405 -21.03 24.02 -10.74
N GLN A 406 -20.74 23.92 -12.03
CA GLN A 406 -21.23 24.86 -13.03
C GLN A 406 -22.72 24.62 -13.32
N GLU A 407 -23.43 25.67 -13.72
CA GLU A 407 -24.86 25.55 -14.00
C GLU A 407 -25.14 24.56 -15.14
N SER A 408 -24.32 24.56 -16.20
CA SER A 408 -24.42 23.60 -17.31
C SER A 408 -24.27 22.15 -16.85
N GLU A 409 -23.37 21.89 -15.90
CA GLU A 409 -23.14 20.55 -15.34
C GLU A 409 -24.36 20.09 -14.54
N LEU A 410 -24.92 20.96 -13.70
CA LEU A 410 -26.15 20.65 -12.95
C LEU A 410 -27.33 20.39 -13.89
N GLN A 411 -27.52 21.25 -14.91
CA GLN A 411 -28.62 21.09 -15.87
C GLN A 411 -28.50 19.78 -16.65
N SER A 412 -27.29 19.32 -16.96
CA SER A 412 -27.08 18.02 -17.61
C SER A 412 -27.55 16.85 -16.74
N ILE A 413 -27.27 16.84 -15.44
CA ILE A 413 -27.71 15.77 -14.54
C ILE A 413 -29.22 15.88 -14.25
N MET A 414 -29.74 17.11 -14.12
CA MET A 414 -31.18 17.37 -13.94
C MET A 414 -31.99 16.90 -15.17
N ALA A 415 -31.48 17.10 -16.38
CA ALA A 415 -32.12 16.61 -17.60
C ALA A 415 -32.17 15.08 -17.63
N PHE A 416 -31.09 14.41 -17.23
CA PHE A 416 -31.06 12.96 -17.07
C PHE A 416 -32.09 12.48 -16.03
N LEU A 417 -32.09 13.08 -14.83
CA LEU A 417 -33.05 12.75 -13.77
C LEU A 417 -34.49 12.90 -14.26
N THR A 418 -34.80 14.01 -14.95
CA THR A 418 -36.13 14.27 -15.50
C THR A 418 -36.56 13.20 -16.50
N ALA A 419 -35.63 12.74 -17.34
CA ALA A 419 -35.89 11.72 -18.35
C ALA A 419 -36.18 10.35 -17.72
N VAL A 420 -35.42 9.95 -16.69
CA VAL A 420 -35.56 8.63 -16.06
C VAL A 420 -36.60 8.59 -14.94
N ARG A 421 -36.97 9.75 -14.36
CA ARG A 421 -37.91 9.84 -13.23
C ARG A 421 -39.22 9.04 -13.42
N PRO A 422 -39.86 9.01 -14.60
CA PRO A 422 -41.08 8.23 -14.83
C PRO A 422 -40.89 6.70 -14.77
N GLU A 423 -39.66 6.21 -14.90
CA GLU A 423 -39.33 4.78 -14.86
C GLU A 423 -39.26 4.23 -13.42
N PHE A 424 -39.23 5.12 -12.41
CA PHE A 424 -39.05 4.76 -11.00
C PHE A 424 -40.30 5.02 -10.15
N PRO A 425 -40.66 4.10 -9.23
CA PRO A 425 -41.78 4.28 -8.30
C PRO A 425 -41.64 5.51 -7.39
N SER A 426 -40.44 5.78 -6.89
CA SER A 426 -40.16 6.83 -5.91
C SER A 426 -39.16 7.87 -6.42
N HIS A 427 -39.17 9.06 -5.80
CA HIS A 427 -38.18 10.11 -6.09
C HIS A 427 -36.79 9.66 -5.66
N GLU A 428 -36.71 9.00 -4.51
CA GLU A 428 -35.49 8.43 -3.93
C GLU A 428 -34.81 7.44 -4.88
N GLU A 429 -35.56 6.54 -5.52
CA GLU A 429 -35.03 5.59 -6.51
C GLU A 429 -34.47 6.31 -7.75
N ALA A 430 -35.18 7.31 -8.28
CA ALA A 430 -34.67 8.10 -9.40
C ALA A 430 -33.41 8.91 -9.01
N MET A 431 -33.34 9.40 -7.77
CA MET A 431 -32.17 10.09 -7.24
C MET A 431 -30.95 9.17 -7.12
N ILE A 432 -31.12 7.90 -6.77
CA ILE A 432 -30.03 6.91 -6.76
C ILE A 432 -29.37 6.84 -8.16
N GLU A 433 -30.15 6.82 -9.23
CA GLU A 433 -29.61 6.78 -10.60
C GLU A 433 -28.89 8.08 -10.99
N ALA A 434 -29.47 9.24 -10.67
CA ALA A 434 -28.84 10.53 -10.96
C ALA A 434 -27.52 10.70 -10.20
N LEU A 435 -27.47 10.31 -8.92
CA LEU A 435 -26.26 10.33 -8.10
C LEU A 435 -25.24 9.29 -8.57
N SER A 436 -25.70 8.11 -9.02
CA SER A 436 -24.80 7.09 -9.60
C SER A 436 -24.13 7.60 -10.86
N LEU A 437 -24.87 8.33 -11.71
CA LEU A 437 -24.30 9.00 -12.88
C LEU A 437 -23.19 9.98 -12.45
N VAL A 438 -23.41 10.80 -11.42
CA VAL A 438 -22.41 11.75 -10.89
C VAL A 438 -21.11 11.04 -10.47
N LEU A 439 -21.20 9.85 -9.87
CA LEU A 439 -20.06 9.06 -9.37
C LEU A 439 -19.29 8.31 -10.45
N ILE A 440 -19.81 8.25 -11.69
CA ILE A 440 -19.07 7.66 -12.83
C ILE A 440 -18.56 8.72 -13.81
N ARG A 441 -18.77 10.00 -13.50
CA ARG A 441 -18.28 11.10 -14.31
C ARG A 441 -16.76 11.28 -14.16
N PRO A 442 -16.06 11.76 -15.20
CA PRO A 442 -14.62 12.04 -15.13
C PRO A 442 -14.24 12.95 -13.94
N GLU A 443 -15.09 13.93 -13.64
CA GLU A 443 -14.90 14.89 -12.54
C GLU A 443 -14.84 14.21 -11.16
N PHE A 444 -15.47 13.03 -11.00
CA PHE A 444 -15.36 12.21 -9.80
C PHE A 444 -14.21 11.20 -9.88
N LEU A 445 -14.09 10.47 -11.00
CA LEU A 445 -13.15 9.36 -11.12
C LEU A 445 -11.70 9.80 -11.36
N TYR A 446 -11.46 11.05 -11.74
CA TYR A 446 -10.14 11.56 -12.06
C TYR A 446 -9.83 12.83 -11.27
N LEU A 447 -8.56 12.96 -10.92
CA LEU A 447 -7.95 14.26 -10.68
C LEU A 447 -7.43 14.77 -12.00
N VAL A 448 -8.01 15.88 -12.45
CA VAL A 448 -7.60 16.56 -13.67
C VAL A 448 -6.70 17.71 -13.24
N GLU A 449 -5.39 17.55 -13.43
CA GLU A 449 -4.51 18.71 -13.46
C GLU A 449 -4.61 19.35 -14.85
N PRO A 450 -4.58 20.69 -14.96
CA PRO A 450 -4.73 21.35 -16.23
C PRO A 450 -3.60 20.98 -17.18
N GLY A 451 -3.99 20.50 -18.36
CA GLY A 451 -3.22 20.68 -19.58
C GLY A 451 -4.13 21.35 -20.62
N GLY A 452 -3.75 22.55 -21.02
CA GLY A 452 -4.14 23.06 -22.33
C GLY A 452 -2.90 23.08 -23.20
N ASP A 453 -3.02 23.63 -24.41
CA ASP A 453 -1.84 23.98 -25.20
C ASP A 453 -0.95 25.01 -24.46
N GLU A 454 -1.53 25.77 -23.51
CA GLU A 454 -0.84 26.75 -22.67
C GLU A 454 -0.69 26.29 -21.22
N LYS A 455 0.53 26.44 -20.68
CA LYS A 455 0.83 26.19 -19.26
C LYS A 455 0.14 27.25 -18.39
N ARG A 456 -0.74 26.83 -17.47
CA ARG A 456 -1.28 27.69 -16.41
C ARG A 456 -0.90 27.18 -15.00
N PRO A 457 -0.85 28.06 -13.99
CA PRO A 457 -0.76 27.62 -12.60
C PRO A 457 -1.98 26.78 -12.20
N ILE A 458 -1.75 25.84 -11.28
CA ILE A 458 -2.82 25.14 -10.58
C ILE A 458 -3.63 26.12 -9.73
N ASP A 459 -4.95 25.98 -9.75
CA ASP A 459 -5.86 26.81 -8.99
C ASP A 459 -6.00 26.32 -7.53
N ASN A 460 -6.80 27.04 -6.74
CA ASN A 460 -6.94 26.75 -5.33
C ASN A 460 -7.74 25.47 -5.04
N TRP A 461 -8.68 25.07 -5.89
CA TRP A 461 -9.45 23.83 -5.75
C TRP A 461 -8.62 22.61 -6.14
N GLU A 462 -7.81 22.76 -7.19
CA GLU A 462 -6.81 21.80 -7.62
C GLU A 462 -5.73 21.60 -6.55
N LEU A 463 -5.26 22.69 -5.93
CA LEU A 463 -4.35 22.65 -4.78
C LEU A 463 -4.96 21.90 -3.59
N ALA A 464 -6.21 22.19 -3.23
CA ALA A 464 -6.90 21.49 -2.15
C ALA A 464 -6.96 19.98 -2.41
N SER A 465 -7.40 19.60 -3.61
CA SER A 465 -7.47 18.18 -4.03
C SER A 465 -6.09 17.53 -4.03
N ARG A 466 -5.07 18.20 -4.56
CA ARG A 466 -3.71 17.65 -4.58
C ARG A 466 -3.17 17.42 -3.18
N MET A 467 -3.40 18.36 -2.25
CA MET A 467 -2.98 18.21 -0.85
C MET A 467 -3.73 17.06 -0.17
N SER A 468 -5.06 16.96 -0.35
CA SER A 468 -5.88 15.93 0.30
C SER A 468 -5.55 14.52 -0.19
N TYR A 469 -5.41 14.31 -1.49
CA TYR A 469 -5.07 12.99 -2.02
C TYR A 469 -3.62 12.60 -1.73
N PHE A 470 -2.72 13.57 -1.63
CA PHE A 470 -1.34 13.31 -1.25
C PHE A 470 -1.21 12.90 0.23
N LEU A 471 -1.86 13.61 1.15
CA LEU A 471 -1.67 13.40 2.60
C LEU A 471 -2.72 12.49 3.26
N TRP A 472 -3.95 12.45 2.75
CA TRP A 472 -5.06 11.67 3.33
C TRP A 472 -5.66 10.64 2.36
N SER A 473 -5.20 10.60 1.11
CA SER A 473 -5.70 9.68 0.07
C SER A 473 -7.22 9.72 -0.11
N THR A 474 -7.80 10.91 0.04
CA THR A 474 -9.25 11.15 -0.10
C THR A 474 -9.51 12.62 -0.47
N MET A 475 -10.79 12.98 -0.61
CA MET A 475 -11.25 14.32 -0.95
C MET A 475 -10.89 15.37 0.13
N PRO A 476 -10.72 16.65 -0.22
CA PRO A 476 -10.41 17.70 0.77
C PRO A 476 -11.50 17.82 1.82
N ASP A 477 -11.19 18.16 3.06
CA ASP A 477 -12.23 18.48 4.04
C ASP A 477 -12.86 19.86 3.78
N GLN A 478 -13.87 20.21 4.57
CA GLN A 478 -14.55 21.50 4.42
C GLN A 478 -13.61 22.69 4.63
N GLU A 479 -12.64 22.59 5.55
CA GLU A 479 -11.66 23.65 5.79
C GLU A 479 -10.80 23.93 4.54
N LEU A 480 -10.30 22.89 3.87
CA LEU A 480 -9.56 23.06 2.61
C LEU A 480 -10.45 23.62 1.49
N LEU A 481 -11.71 23.17 1.38
CA LEU A 481 -12.65 23.69 0.38
C LEU A 481 -12.97 25.18 0.62
N ASP A 482 -13.13 25.59 1.88
CA ASP A 482 -13.39 26.99 2.23
C ASP A 482 -12.17 27.88 1.96
N LEU A 483 -10.96 27.40 2.27
CA LEU A 483 -9.72 28.09 1.91
C LEU A 483 -9.52 28.17 0.40
N ALA A 484 -9.96 27.14 -0.34
CA ALA A 484 -9.92 27.14 -1.78
C ALA A 484 -10.88 28.18 -2.37
N ALA A 485 -12.11 28.24 -1.87
CA ALA A 485 -13.11 29.24 -2.23
C ALA A 485 -12.62 30.67 -1.95
N ALA A 486 -11.90 30.87 -0.85
CA ALA A 486 -11.31 32.15 -0.48
C ALA A 486 -10.03 32.51 -1.25
N GLY A 487 -9.52 31.63 -2.13
CA GLY A 487 -8.29 31.85 -2.88
C GLY A 487 -7.01 31.88 -2.02
N ARG A 488 -7.07 31.32 -0.81
CA ARG A 488 -6.00 31.45 0.21
C ARG A 488 -4.95 30.35 0.12
N LEU A 489 -5.25 29.22 -0.53
CA LEU A 489 -4.29 28.12 -0.70
C LEU A 489 -3.14 28.48 -1.65
N SER A 490 -3.23 29.56 -2.42
CA SER A 490 -2.08 30.10 -3.17
C SER A 490 -1.01 30.75 -2.26
N ASP A 491 -1.34 31.09 -1.01
CA ASP A 491 -0.37 31.57 -0.02
C ASP A 491 0.44 30.39 0.55
N ARG A 492 1.78 30.48 0.45
CA ARG A 492 2.71 29.45 0.95
C ARG A 492 2.58 29.23 2.45
N ARG A 493 2.33 30.30 3.23
CA ARG A 493 2.17 30.18 4.69
C ARG A 493 0.92 29.38 5.04
N VAL A 494 -0.20 29.70 4.40
CA VAL A 494 -1.47 28.98 4.58
C VAL A 494 -1.30 27.50 4.19
N ARG A 495 -0.64 27.20 3.07
CA ARG A 495 -0.36 25.81 2.71
C ARG A 495 0.49 25.09 3.75
N SER A 496 1.53 25.72 4.28
CA SER A 496 2.38 25.12 5.30
C SER A 496 1.62 24.79 6.57
N GLU A 497 0.73 25.69 7.01
CA GLU A 497 -0.16 25.48 8.17
C GLU A 497 -1.11 24.30 7.93
N GLN A 498 -1.68 24.21 6.73
CA GLN A 498 -2.57 23.11 6.36
C GLN A 498 -1.84 21.78 6.24
N VAL A 499 -0.62 21.74 5.69
CA VAL A 499 0.19 20.52 5.67
C VAL A 499 0.47 20.01 7.09
N GLN A 500 0.85 20.88 8.02
CA GLN A 500 1.07 20.48 9.42
C GLN A 500 -0.21 19.96 10.07
N ARG A 501 -1.34 20.67 9.89
CA ARG A 501 -2.65 20.25 10.38
C ARG A 501 -3.01 18.85 9.88
N MET A 502 -2.81 18.62 8.58
CA MET A 502 -3.15 17.35 7.94
C MET A 502 -2.24 16.21 8.37
N LEU A 503 -0.94 16.45 8.52
CA LEU A 503 0.01 15.45 9.03
C LEU A 503 -0.31 15.04 10.48
N ASN A 504 -0.74 15.99 11.31
CA ASN A 504 -1.15 15.75 12.70
C ASN A 504 -2.54 15.10 12.84
N HIS A 505 -3.28 14.93 11.74
CA HIS A 505 -4.60 14.31 11.74
C HIS A 505 -4.48 12.79 11.55
N PRO A 506 -5.30 11.95 12.22
CA PRO A 506 -5.20 10.49 12.10
C PRO A 506 -5.27 9.94 10.66
N GLU A 507 -5.97 10.62 9.76
CA GLU A 507 -6.06 10.26 8.33
C GLU A 507 -4.72 10.28 7.60
N SER A 508 -3.70 11.00 8.11
CA SER A 508 -2.34 10.96 7.57
C SER A 508 -1.74 9.55 7.58
N GLY A 509 -2.28 8.68 8.44
CA GLY A 509 -1.92 7.28 8.48
C GLY A 509 -2.13 6.54 7.15
N ARG A 510 -3.15 6.91 6.38
CA ARG A 510 -3.41 6.35 5.04
C ARG A 510 -2.25 6.62 4.09
N PHE A 511 -1.66 7.83 4.16
CA PHE A 511 -0.49 8.19 3.37
C PHE A 511 0.74 7.40 3.82
N VAL A 512 1.03 7.37 5.13
CA VAL A 512 2.24 6.70 5.64
C VAL A 512 2.24 5.21 5.29
N GLU A 513 1.11 4.54 5.51
CA GLU A 513 0.95 3.12 5.17
C GLU A 513 1.16 2.87 3.68
N GLN A 514 0.40 3.57 2.82
CA GLN A 514 0.50 3.37 1.37
C GLN A 514 1.90 3.71 0.83
N PHE A 515 2.50 4.79 1.32
CA PHE A 515 3.84 5.21 0.92
C PHE A 515 4.88 4.17 1.32
N ALA A 516 4.85 3.71 2.57
CA ALA A 516 5.75 2.68 3.09
C ALA A 516 5.63 1.37 2.32
N GLU A 517 4.40 0.87 2.12
CA GLU A 517 4.17 -0.40 1.44
C GLU A 517 4.70 -0.40 -0.01
N GLN A 518 4.46 0.69 -0.75
CA GLN A 518 4.82 0.81 -2.16
C GLN A 518 6.30 1.11 -2.33
N TRP A 519 6.82 2.11 -1.61
CA TRP A 519 8.23 2.49 -1.71
C TRP A 519 9.14 1.32 -1.32
N LEU A 520 8.86 0.65 -0.21
CA LEU A 520 9.70 -0.43 0.33
C LEU A 520 9.32 -1.82 -0.21
N LYS A 521 8.29 -1.92 -1.07
CA LYS A 521 7.77 -3.18 -1.62
C LYS A 521 7.41 -4.21 -0.54
N LEU A 522 6.79 -3.76 0.57
CA LEU A 522 6.51 -4.63 1.73
C LEU A 522 5.57 -5.79 1.40
N LYS A 523 4.72 -5.66 0.37
CA LYS A 523 3.87 -6.74 -0.12
C LYS A 523 4.64 -7.96 -0.63
N ASN A 524 5.92 -7.81 -0.96
CA ASN A 524 6.76 -8.96 -1.32
C ASN A 524 6.82 -10.00 -0.20
N MET A 525 6.67 -9.58 1.07
CA MET A 525 6.60 -10.50 2.22
C MET A 525 5.49 -11.53 2.06
N ASP A 526 4.35 -11.16 1.45
CA ASP A 526 3.18 -12.05 1.33
C ASP A 526 3.42 -13.21 0.36
N SER A 527 4.40 -13.07 -0.55
CA SER A 527 4.81 -14.15 -1.46
C SER A 527 5.85 -15.09 -0.86
N VAL A 528 6.41 -14.76 0.30
CA VAL A 528 7.46 -15.57 0.96
C VAL A 528 6.83 -16.61 1.87
N ALA A 529 6.86 -17.87 1.42
CA ALA A 529 6.46 -19.03 2.21
C ALA A 529 7.59 -19.41 3.20
N VAL A 530 7.36 -19.11 4.49
CA VAL A 530 8.32 -19.44 5.56
C VAL A 530 8.25 -20.92 5.90
N GLN A 531 9.41 -21.59 5.96
CA GLN A 531 9.49 -23.01 6.30
C GLN A 531 9.26 -23.22 7.80
N ARG A 532 8.12 -23.82 8.17
CA ARG A 532 7.73 -24.03 9.57
C ARG A 532 8.65 -24.98 10.33
N GLU A 533 9.29 -25.91 9.63
CA GLU A 533 10.27 -26.82 10.24
C GLU A 533 11.52 -26.07 10.76
N LEU A 534 11.89 -24.95 10.13
CA LEU A 534 13.01 -24.09 10.54
C LEU A 534 12.56 -22.97 11.50
N TYR A 535 11.34 -22.49 11.33
CA TYR A 535 10.75 -21.36 12.07
C TYR A 535 9.35 -21.72 12.60
N PRO A 536 9.25 -22.60 13.61
CA PRO A 536 7.96 -23.10 14.10
C PRO A 536 7.08 -22.02 14.75
N ASP A 537 7.69 -20.96 15.27
CA ASP A 537 6.99 -19.86 15.94
C ASP A 537 6.49 -18.78 14.96
N PHE A 538 6.78 -18.91 13.66
CA PHE A 538 6.36 -17.94 12.65
C PHE A 538 4.88 -18.18 12.28
N ASP A 539 4.06 -17.14 12.44
CA ASP A 539 2.66 -17.11 11.99
C ASP A 539 2.35 -15.83 11.20
N GLU A 540 1.16 -15.76 10.60
CA GLU A 540 0.75 -14.60 9.80
C GLU A 540 0.53 -13.33 10.65
N ARG A 541 0.33 -13.46 11.97
CA ARG A 541 0.26 -12.30 12.87
C ARG A 541 1.65 -11.69 13.06
N LEU A 542 2.67 -12.53 13.25
CA LEU A 542 4.04 -12.05 13.28
C LEU A 542 4.43 -11.38 11.96
N ARG A 543 4.02 -11.92 10.80
CA ARG A 543 4.22 -11.25 9.50
C ARG A 543 3.57 -9.86 9.48
N ALA A 544 2.34 -9.74 9.97
CA ALA A 544 1.64 -8.45 10.07
C ALA A 544 2.37 -7.49 11.03
N ASP A 545 2.87 -7.98 12.17
CA ASP A 545 3.62 -7.18 13.14
C ASP A 545 4.94 -6.66 12.56
N MET A 546 5.65 -7.48 11.76
CA MET A 546 6.85 -7.04 11.04
C MET A 546 6.55 -5.88 10.08
N ARG A 547 5.44 -5.94 9.34
CA ARG A 547 4.98 -4.83 8.49
C ARG A 547 4.60 -3.61 9.33
N GLY A 548 3.90 -3.83 10.43
CA GLY A 548 3.47 -2.82 11.39
C GLY A 548 4.63 -2.05 12.01
N GLU A 549 5.74 -2.71 12.33
CA GLU A 549 6.98 -2.06 12.80
C GLU A 549 7.44 -1.00 11.80
N THR A 550 7.56 -1.35 10.53
CA THR A 550 8.06 -0.42 9.50
C THR A 550 7.13 0.78 9.31
N ILE A 551 5.82 0.53 9.28
CA ILE A 551 4.83 1.61 9.12
C ILE A 551 4.82 2.51 10.35
N ALA A 552 4.82 1.95 11.56
CA ALA A 552 4.88 2.70 12.81
C ALA A 552 6.20 3.48 12.94
N TYR A 553 7.31 2.90 12.49
CA TYR A 553 8.62 3.54 12.49
C TYR A 553 8.64 4.75 11.57
N LEU A 554 8.22 4.60 10.31
CA LEU A 554 8.13 5.72 9.36
C LEU A 554 7.16 6.80 9.82
N ARG A 555 6.02 6.40 10.40
CA ARG A 555 5.07 7.33 11.02
C ARG A 555 5.76 8.17 12.09
N HIS A 556 6.45 7.51 13.04
CA HIS A 556 7.15 8.19 14.12
C HIS A 556 8.24 9.14 13.60
N LEU A 557 8.98 8.74 12.56
CA LEU A 557 9.97 9.62 11.93
C LEU A 557 9.35 10.89 11.34
N ILE A 558 8.17 10.78 10.72
CA ILE A 558 7.44 11.91 10.12
C ILE A 558 6.83 12.80 11.20
N GLU A 559 6.14 12.21 12.19
CA GLU A 559 5.43 12.94 13.25
C GLU A 559 6.38 13.75 14.13
N GLU A 560 7.53 13.17 14.50
CA GLU A 560 8.55 13.85 15.31
C GLU A 560 9.57 14.62 14.45
N ASN A 561 9.41 14.62 13.13
CA ASN A 561 10.29 15.29 12.16
C ASN A 561 11.78 14.94 12.38
N HIS A 562 12.06 13.64 12.50
CA HIS A 562 13.42 13.10 12.61
C HIS A 562 14.22 13.32 11.32
N THR A 563 15.54 13.30 11.44
CA THR A 563 16.44 13.40 10.29
C THR A 563 16.49 12.10 9.49
N VAL A 564 16.73 12.22 8.17
CA VAL A 564 16.65 11.10 7.22
C VAL A 564 17.68 9.99 7.48
N ASP A 565 18.79 10.29 8.16
CA ASP A 565 19.80 9.31 8.56
C ASP A 565 19.26 8.23 9.50
N LYS A 566 18.19 8.52 10.26
CA LYS A 566 17.48 7.53 11.09
C LYS A 566 16.90 6.37 10.27
N LEU A 567 16.72 6.53 8.96
CA LEU A 567 16.34 5.41 8.10
C LEU A 567 17.44 4.35 7.98
N LEU A 568 18.70 4.74 8.12
CA LEU A 568 19.85 3.84 8.00
C LEU A 568 20.40 3.42 9.37
N GLN A 569 20.51 4.37 10.29
CA GLN A 569 21.06 4.15 11.62
C GLN A 569 20.15 4.76 12.68
N SER A 570 19.59 3.91 13.52
CA SER A 570 18.73 4.33 14.62
C SER A 570 19.07 3.62 15.91
N ASP A 571 18.96 4.38 16.99
CA ASP A 571 19.06 3.95 18.39
C ASP A 571 17.71 3.53 18.95
N PHE A 572 16.64 3.48 18.14
CA PHE A 572 15.34 2.97 18.53
C PHE A 572 14.61 2.27 17.38
N THR A 573 13.60 1.48 17.71
CA THR A 573 12.59 0.98 16.76
C THR A 573 11.19 0.99 17.39
N MET A 574 10.18 0.53 16.65
CA MET A 574 8.79 0.43 17.10
C MET A 574 8.41 -1.04 17.30
N LEU A 575 8.15 -1.44 18.54
CA LEU A 575 7.83 -2.83 18.87
C LEU A 575 6.50 -2.96 19.60
N ASN A 576 5.80 -4.05 19.30
CA ASN A 576 4.81 -4.63 20.20
C ASN A 576 5.42 -5.87 20.89
N GLY A 577 4.67 -6.51 21.79
CA GLY A 577 5.15 -7.63 22.59
C GLY A 577 5.49 -8.88 21.76
N ARG A 578 4.74 -9.16 20.68
CA ARG A 578 5.00 -10.33 19.83
C ARG A 578 6.31 -10.16 19.07
N LEU A 579 6.51 -8.99 18.45
CA LEU A 579 7.73 -8.70 17.70
C LEU A 579 8.95 -8.56 18.62
N ALA A 580 8.78 -7.99 19.81
CA ALA A 580 9.84 -7.92 20.81
C ALA A 580 10.31 -9.31 21.24
N ARG A 581 9.40 -10.26 21.48
CA ARG A 581 9.76 -11.68 21.73
C ARG A 581 10.49 -12.30 20.55
N HIS A 582 10.04 -12.04 19.32
CA HIS A 582 10.72 -12.51 18.11
C HIS A 582 12.16 -11.98 18.00
N TYR A 583 12.40 -10.74 18.44
CA TYR A 583 13.73 -10.13 18.47
C TYR A 583 14.56 -10.46 19.71
N GLY A 584 13.97 -11.08 20.74
CA GLY A 584 14.65 -11.31 22.02
C GLY A 584 14.82 -10.05 22.87
N ILE A 585 13.96 -9.04 22.69
CA ILE A 585 13.99 -7.77 23.43
C ILE A 585 12.96 -7.85 24.57
N GLU A 586 13.44 -7.72 25.81
CA GLU A 586 12.61 -7.79 27.01
C GLU A 586 11.91 -6.45 27.31
N GLY A 587 10.94 -6.48 28.23
CA GLY A 587 10.28 -5.26 28.74
C GLY A 587 9.17 -4.68 27.85
N VAL A 588 8.83 -5.34 26.74
CA VAL A 588 7.75 -4.93 25.84
C VAL A 588 6.63 -5.96 25.88
N ALA A 589 5.40 -5.52 26.15
CA ALA A 589 4.22 -6.37 26.22
C ALA A 589 3.01 -5.70 25.57
N GLY A 590 2.13 -6.52 25.02
CA GLY A 590 0.87 -6.12 24.39
C GLY A 590 0.95 -5.87 22.88
N GLU A 591 -0.18 -5.60 22.23
CA GLU A 591 -0.28 -5.55 20.76
C GLU A 591 0.08 -4.18 20.17
N THR A 592 0.08 -3.12 20.97
CA THR A 592 0.36 -1.75 20.51
C THR A 592 1.86 -1.49 20.32
N PHE A 593 2.22 -0.97 19.14
CA PHE A 593 3.57 -0.51 18.85
C PHE A 593 3.96 0.68 19.73
N ARG A 594 5.16 0.63 20.29
CA ARG A 594 5.76 1.73 21.05
C ARG A 594 7.23 1.88 20.71
N ARG A 595 7.76 3.09 20.92
CA ARG A 595 9.18 3.36 20.78
C ARG A 595 9.98 2.60 21.83
N VAL A 596 10.99 1.86 21.38
CA VAL A 596 11.89 1.07 22.25
C VAL A 596 13.33 1.41 21.89
N GLU A 597 14.11 1.78 22.90
CA GLU A 597 15.55 2.05 22.74
C GLU A 597 16.31 0.76 22.39
N LEU A 598 17.29 0.87 21.51
CA LEU A 598 18.13 -0.21 21.05
C LEU A 598 19.55 -0.07 21.63
N SER A 599 20.09 -1.18 22.12
CA SER A 599 21.50 -1.32 22.45
C SER A 599 22.25 -1.98 21.28
N ALA A 600 23.59 -1.92 21.30
CA ALA A 600 24.41 -2.61 20.30
C ALA A 600 24.19 -4.13 20.31
N ASP A 601 23.88 -4.72 21.47
CA ASP A 601 23.63 -6.15 21.64
C ASP A 601 22.33 -6.62 20.98
N HIS A 602 21.42 -5.70 20.66
CA HIS A 602 20.23 -6.03 19.86
C HIS A 602 20.55 -6.25 18.38
N HIS A 603 21.75 -5.85 17.94
CA HIS A 603 22.25 -5.96 16.56
C HIS A 603 21.37 -5.28 15.50
N ARG A 604 20.49 -4.34 15.88
CA ARG A 604 19.46 -3.75 15.01
C ARG A 604 19.49 -2.23 15.04
N GLY A 605 18.96 -1.61 14.00
CA GLY A 605 18.76 -0.17 13.88
C GLY A 605 18.41 0.21 12.44
N GLY A 606 17.60 1.24 12.27
CA GLY A 606 17.12 1.68 10.96
C GLY A 606 16.30 0.62 10.21
N LEU A 607 16.01 0.87 8.93
CA LEU A 607 15.19 0.00 8.08
C LEU A 607 15.86 -1.35 7.79
N LEU A 608 17.20 -1.37 7.67
CA LEU A 608 17.93 -2.59 7.29
C LEU A 608 17.96 -3.65 8.41
N GLY A 609 17.69 -3.27 9.66
CA GLY A 609 17.56 -4.19 10.78
C GLY A 609 16.15 -4.70 11.05
N GLN A 610 15.14 -4.23 10.31
CA GLN A 610 13.73 -4.62 10.48
C GLN A 610 13.41 -5.91 9.74
N ALA A 611 12.61 -6.77 10.37
CA ALA A 611 12.28 -8.07 9.80
C ALA A 611 11.40 -8.01 8.54
N SER A 612 10.66 -6.92 8.32
CA SER A 612 9.87 -6.75 7.09
C SER A 612 10.75 -6.78 5.83
N PHE A 613 11.79 -5.95 5.81
CA PHE A 613 12.79 -5.91 4.74
C PHE A 613 13.55 -7.24 4.62
N LEU A 614 13.98 -7.79 5.77
CA LEU A 614 14.78 -9.02 5.81
C LEU A 614 14.01 -10.24 5.29
N LEU A 615 12.71 -10.32 5.61
CA LEU A 615 11.81 -11.37 5.16
C LEU A 615 11.40 -11.20 3.70
N ALA A 616 11.01 -9.99 3.29
CA ALA A 616 10.63 -9.66 1.91
C ALA A 616 11.71 -10.06 0.90
N ASN A 617 12.98 -10.02 1.33
CA ASN A 617 14.15 -10.32 0.52
C ASN A 617 14.83 -11.63 0.95
N SER A 618 14.05 -12.62 1.39
CA SER A 618 14.52 -13.97 1.75
C SER A 618 13.95 -15.03 0.80
N THR A 619 14.31 -16.29 1.05
CA THR A 619 13.64 -17.46 0.44
C THR A 619 12.53 -18.04 1.31
N GLY A 620 12.36 -17.54 2.55
CA GLY A 620 11.52 -18.15 3.58
C GLY A 620 12.15 -19.37 4.28
N ALA A 621 13.18 -19.98 3.68
CA ALA A 621 14.01 -21.00 4.30
C ALA A 621 15.28 -20.38 4.92
N ASP A 622 15.93 -19.51 4.15
CA ASP A 622 17.20 -18.86 4.47
C ASP A 622 17.19 -17.39 4.00
N SER A 623 18.16 -16.60 4.47
CA SER A 623 18.46 -15.28 3.92
C SER A 623 18.74 -15.36 2.41
N HIS A 624 18.71 -14.22 1.73
CA HIS A 624 19.11 -14.15 0.34
C HIS A 624 19.89 -12.86 0.07
N ALA A 625 21.23 -12.93 0.21
CA ALA A 625 22.15 -11.81 0.02
C ALA A 625 21.85 -10.99 -1.25
N ILE A 626 21.68 -11.64 -2.40
CA ILE A 626 21.42 -10.92 -3.67
C ILE A 626 20.09 -10.16 -3.66
N ARG A 627 18.98 -10.73 -3.17
CA ARG A 627 17.70 -10.02 -3.09
C ARG A 627 17.80 -8.80 -2.18
N ARG A 628 18.46 -8.95 -1.02
CA ARG A 628 18.72 -7.84 -0.07
C ARG A 628 19.56 -6.74 -0.73
N ALA A 629 20.64 -7.11 -1.43
CA ALA A 629 21.51 -6.18 -2.14
C ALA A 629 20.78 -5.41 -3.27
N VAL A 630 20.03 -6.14 -4.10
CA VAL A 630 19.21 -5.56 -5.18
C VAL A 630 18.22 -4.55 -4.61
N TRP A 631 17.54 -4.92 -3.52
CA TRP A 631 16.58 -4.03 -2.87
C TRP A 631 17.25 -2.75 -2.35
N ILE A 632 18.41 -2.84 -1.69
CA ILE A 632 19.15 -1.66 -1.19
C ILE A 632 19.50 -0.73 -2.33
N ARG A 633 20.10 -1.28 -3.40
CA ARG A 633 20.54 -0.52 -4.56
C ARG A 633 19.37 0.15 -5.30
N ASP A 634 18.27 -0.58 -5.47
CA ASP A 634 17.05 -0.10 -6.12
C ASP A 634 16.32 0.96 -5.27
N ARG A 635 16.06 0.68 -3.99
CA ARG A 635 15.14 1.46 -3.15
C ARG A 635 15.79 2.59 -2.35
N LEU A 636 17.07 2.44 -1.98
CA LEU A 636 17.78 3.43 -1.16
C LEU A 636 18.80 4.23 -1.96
N LEU A 637 19.50 3.59 -2.92
CA LEU A 637 20.58 4.25 -3.68
C LEU A 637 20.15 4.75 -5.05
N HIS A 638 18.94 4.38 -5.52
CA HIS A 638 18.44 4.71 -6.86
C HIS A 638 19.40 4.28 -8.00
N ASP A 639 20.06 3.15 -7.81
CA ASP A 639 21.02 2.57 -8.75
C ASP A 639 20.74 1.05 -8.91
N PRO A 640 19.58 0.67 -9.48
CA PRO A 640 19.19 -0.73 -9.58
C PRO A 640 20.20 -1.52 -10.43
N PRO A 641 20.56 -2.75 -10.03
CA PRO A 641 21.42 -3.60 -10.85
C PRO A 641 20.75 -3.96 -12.18
N ALA A 642 21.56 -4.26 -13.20
CA ALA A 642 21.07 -4.79 -14.47
C ALA A 642 20.29 -6.10 -14.26
N PRO A 643 19.28 -6.40 -15.10
CA PRO A 643 18.58 -7.68 -15.02
C PRO A 643 19.55 -8.85 -15.21
N PRO A 644 19.29 -10.01 -14.59
CA PRO A 644 20.13 -11.18 -14.78
C PRO A 644 20.09 -11.64 -16.26
N PRO A 645 21.18 -12.21 -16.80
CA PRO A 645 21.17 -12.80 -18.13
C PRO A 645 20.10 -13.90 -18.26
N PRO A 646 19.44 -14.05 -19.42
CA PRO A 646 18.61 -15.22 -19.69
C PRO A 646 19.49 -16.49 -19.68
N ASP A 647 18.97 -17.59 -19.13
CA ASP A 647 19.64 -18.90 -19.03
C ASP A 647 20.94 -18.97 -18.20
N VAL A 648 20.88 -18.58 -16.92
CA VAL A 648 21.98 -18.86 -15.97
C VAL A 648 21.95 -20.34 -15.54
N PRO A 649 22.97 -21.17 -15.87
CA PRO A 649 23.02 -22.56 -15.44
C PRO A 649 23.26 -22.69 -13.93
N SER A 650 22.61 -23.67 -13.29
CA SER A 650 22.78 -23.95 -11.86
C SER A 650 24.25 -24.23 -11.52
N LEU A 651 24.76 -23.61 -10.45
CA LEU A 651 26.10 -23.88 -9.93
C LEU A 651 26.19 -25.17 -9.10
N GLU A 652 25.05 -25.63 -8.59
CA GLU A 652 24.97 -26.77 -7.66
C GLU A 652 25.51 -28.05 -8.31
N GLU A 653 25.46 -28.16 -9.64
CA GLU A 653 25.82 -29.36 -10.38
C GLU A 653 27.34 -29.52 -10.60
N SER A 654 28.13 -28.44 -10.55
CA SER A 654 29.55 -28.48 -10.96
C SER A 654 30.56 -28.44 -9.82
N THR A 655 30.15 -28.07 -8.61
CA THR A 655 31.06 -27.91 -7.45
C THR A 655 30.72 -28.92 -6.36
N PRO A 656 31.60 -29.89 -6.05
CA PRO A 656 31.40 -30.80 -4.92
C PRO A 656 31.17 -30.04 -3.62
N ASN A 657 30.18 -30.48 -2.83
CA ASN A 657 29.83 -29.89 -1.53
C ASN A 657 29.45 -28.39 -1.55
N PHE A 658 29.00 -27.86 -2.69
CA PHE A 658 28.57 -26.46 -2.82
C PHE A 658 27.56 -26.02 -1.74
N HIS A 659 26.65 -26.92 -1.36
CA HIS A 659 25.63 -26.65 -0.33
C HIS A 659 26.18 -26.55 1.10
N GLU A 660 27.41 -27.01 1.33
CA GLU A 660 28.11 -26.95 2.63
C GLU A 660 28.95 -25.67 2.77
N LEU A 661 29.10 -24.90 1.68
CA LEU A 661 29.80 -23.62 1.70
C LEU A 661 28.93 -22.52 2.33
N SER A 662 29.57 -21.51 2.93
CA SER A 662 28.88 -20.29 3.36
C SER A 662 28.25 -19.57 2.15
N VAL A 663 27.23 -18.72 2.37
CA VAL A 663 26.64 -17.93 1.27
C VAL A 663 27.71 -17.08 0.57
N ARG A 664 28.65 -16.51 1.33
CA ARG A 664 29.79 -15.76 0.78
C ARG A 664 30.65 -16.64 -0.13
N GLN A 665 31.02 -17.83 0.31
CA GLN A 665 31.82 -18.77 -0.48
C GLN A 665 31.07 -19.27 -1.71
N GLN A 666 29.75 -19.49 -1.61
CA GLN A 666 28.90 -19.83 -2.76
C GLN A 666 28.90 -18.72 -3.82
N LEU A 667 28.80 -17.46 -3.39
CA LEU A 667 28.88 -16.31 -4.28
C LEU A 667 30.28 -16.12 -4.88
N GLU A 668 31.34 -16.41 -4.12
CA GLU A 668 32.72 -16.37 -4.64
C GLU A 668 32.93 -17.40 -5.77
N VAL A 669 32.40 -18.61 -5.60
CA VAL A 669 32.37 -19.63 -6.67
C VAL A 669 31.53 -19.13 -7.86
N HIS A 670 30.39 -18.49 -7.63
CA HIS A 670 29.57 -17.91 -8.70
C HIS A 670 30.30 -16.86 -9.52
N ARG A 671 31.09 -16.01 -8.86
CA ARG A 671 31.90 -14.95 -9.48
C ARG A 671 33.06 -15.48 -10.33
N GLN A 672 33.43 -16.76 -10.25
CA GLN A 672 34.46 -17.32 -11.12
C GLN A 672 34.01 -17.41 -12.58
N LYS A 673 32.70 -17.41 -12.85
CA LYS A 673 32.16 -17.33 -14.21
C LYS A 673 32.26 -15.88 -14.72
N PRO A 674 32.97 -15.60 -15.84
CA PRO A 674 33.16 -14.23 -16.34
C PRO A 674 31.84 -13.47 -16.56
N ALA A 675 30.80 -14.15 -17.05
CA ALA A 675 29.46 -13.57 -17.27
C ALA A 675 28.73 -13.17 -15.96
N CYS A 676 29.09 -13.77 -14.82
CA CYS A 676 28.49 -13.49 -13.52
C CYS A 676 29.30 -12.44 -12.74
N ALA A 677 30.62 -12.39 -12.96
CA ALA A 677 31.55 -11.55 -12.23
C ALA A 677 31.27 -10.04 -12.38
N SER A 678 30.82 -9.61 -13.56
CA SER A 678 30.57 -8.20 -13.89
C SER A 678 29.46 -7.60 -13.03
N CYS A 679 28.34 -8.33 -12.84
CA CYS A 679 27.22 -7.88 -12.03
C CYS A 679 27.46 -8.09 -10.51
N HIS A 680 28.04 -9.23 -10.12
CA HIS A 680 28.18 -9.60 -8.71
C HIS A 680 29.27 -8.82 -7.95
N ARG A 681 30.32 -8.36 -8.64
CA ARG A 681 31.43 -7.60 -8.02
C ARG A 681 30.95 -6.36 -7.26
N ASN A 682 29.93 -5.68 -7.78
CA ASN A 682 29.40 -4.43 -7.20
C ASN A 682 28.09 -4.65 -6.42
N LEU A 683 27.70 -5.91 -6.20
CA LEU A 683 26.39 -6.26 -5.62
C LEU A 683 26.53 -7.06 -4.33
N ASP A 684 27.38 -8.10 -4.32
CA ASP A 684 27.38 -9.11 -3.26
C ASP A 684 27.61 -8.54 -1.86
N ALA A 685 28.54 -7.59 -1.73
CA ALA A 685 28.93 -7.03 -0.44
C ALA A 685 27.76 -6.38 0.32
N TRP A 686 26.83 -5.73 -0.40
CA TRP A 686 25.62 -5.13 0.18
C TRP A 686 24.71 -6.16 0.85
N GLY A 687 24.65 -7.37 0.27
CA GLY A 687 23.84 -8.47 0.77
C GLY A 687 24.54 -9.29 1.85
N ILE A 688 25.82 -9.59 1.65
CA ILE A 688 26.65 -10.37 2.58
C ILE A 688 26.71 -9.71 3.96
N ALA A 689 26.77 -8.38 4.01
CA ALA A 689 26.73 -7.61 5.26
C ALA A 689 25.49 -7.93 6.13
N LEU A 690 24.41 -8.41 5.52
CA LEU A 690 23.15 -8.74 6.19
C LEU A 690 22.98 -10.24 6.46
N GLU A 691 23.97 -11.08 6.18
CA GLU A 691 23.88 -12.53 6.41
C GLU A 691 23.84 -12.92 7.90
N GLY A 692 24.17 -11.97 8.79
CA GLY A 692 23.90 -12.06 10.23
C GLY A 692 22.42 -12.13 10.59
N TYR A 693 21.50 -11.93 9.63
CA TYR A 693 20.07 -12.11 9.84
C TYR A 693 19.51 -13.31 9.07
N ASP A 694 18.70 -14.14 9.75
CA ASP A 694 17.98 -15.26 9.16
C ASP A 694 16.83 -14.81 8.23
N ALA A 695 16.08 -15.77 7.68
CA ALA A 695 14.96 -15.49 6.77
C ALA A 695 13.85 -14.65 7.43
N THR A 696 13.66 -14.80 8.74
CA THR A 696 12.63 -14.11 9.53
C THR A 696 13.16 -12.83 10.19
N GLY A 697 14.39 -12.44 9.86
CA GLY A 697 15.04 -11.26 10.40
C GLY A 697 15.54 -11.41 11.83
N ARG A 698 15.72 -12.62 12.37
CA ARG A 698 16.43 -12.78 13.66
C ARG A 698 17.93 -12.75 13.46
N TRP A 699 18.66 -12.21 14.43
CA TRP A 699 20.12 -12.31 14.42
C TRP A 699 20.55 -13.78 14.56
N ARG A 700 21.65 -14.14 13.87
CA ARG A 700 22.22 -15.48 13.88
C ARG A 700 23.74 -15.43 13.71
N ASP A 701 24.41 -16.37 14.36
CA ASP A 701 25.84 -16.66 14.15
C ASP A 701 26.05 -17.93 13.31
N GLU A 702 24.98 -18.71 13.11
CA GLU A 702 24.96 -19.96 12.36
C GLU A 702 23.75 -20.07 11.43
N VAL A 703 23.96 -20.60 10.24
CA VAL A 703 22.93 -20.89 9.23
C VAL A 703 22.43 -22.32 9.40
N ARG A 704 21.13 -22.49 9.64
CA ARG A 704 20.49 -23.82 9.74
C ARG A 704 19.78 -24.16 8.43
N ARG A 705 20.06 -25.34 7.87
CA ARG A 705 19.43 -25.85 6.63
C ARG A 705 18.94 -27.28 6.82
N ILE A 706 17.88 -27.66 6.09
CA ILE A 706 17.40 -29.05 6.04
C ILE A 706 17.90 -29.68 4.74
N ARG A 707 18.63 -30.78 4.84
CA ARG A 707 19.10 -31.57 3.69
C ARG A 707 18.88 -33.05 3.96
N GLU A 708 18.24 -33.75 3.02
CA GLU A 708 17.92 -35.18 3.16
C GLU A 708 17.21 -35.51 4.50
N GLY A 709 16.37 -34.60 4.97
CA GLY A 709 15.64 -34.73 6.24
C GLY A 709 16.49 -34.50 7.50
N LYS A 710 17.75 -34.09 7.38
CA LYS A 710 18.64 -33.76 8.51
C LYS A 710 18.92 -32.27 8.56
N MET A 711 18.99 -31.73 9.78
CA MET A 711 19.43 -30.36 10.01
C MET A 711 20.95 -30.29 9.94
N ILE A 712 21.47 -29.40 9.11
CA ILE A 712 22.89 -29.04 9.04
C ILE A 712 23.06 -27.59 9.48
N THR A 713 24.24 -27.29 10.01
CA THR A 713 24.59 -25.97 10.54
C THR A 713 25.89 -25.51 9.90
N LEU A 714 25.92 -24.28 9.40
CA LEU A 714 27.08 -23.65 8.75
C LEU A 714 27.42 -22.32 9.44
N PRO A 715 28.70 -21.92 9.50
CA PRO A 715 29.07 -20.62 10.06
C PRO A 715 28.54 -19.46 9.19
N VAL A 716 28.15 -18.35 9.83
CA VAL A 716 27.83 -17.10 9.14
C VAL A 716 29.13 -16.35 8.80
N GLU A 717 29.28 -15.98 7.53
CA GLU A 717 30.34 -15.08 7.06
C GLU A 717 29.72 -13.81 6.49
N SER A 718 29.60 -12.77 7.30
CA SER A 718 28.90 -11.52 6.97
C SER A 718 29.81 -10.34 6.66
N THR A 719 31.13 -10.53 6.66
CA THR A 719 32.05 -9.45 6.27
C THR A 719 32.12 -9.34 4.75
N GLY A 720 32.28 -8.12 4.23
CA GLY A 720 32.43 -7.85 2.80
C GLY A 720 33.11 -6.50 2.58
N GLU A 721 33.64 -6.29 1.37
CA GLU A 721 34.24 -5.02 0.95
C GLU A 721 33.29 -4.36 -0.04
N LEU A 722 32.83 -3.14 0.27
CA LEU A 722 31.94 -2.39 -0.61
C LEU A 722 32.69 -1.94 -1.88
N PRO A 723 32.00 -1.85 -3.03
CA PRO A 723 32.60 -1.32 -4.24
C PRO A 723 32.94 0.16 -4.09
N GLY A 724 34.22 0.52 -4.25
CA GLY A 724 34.70 1.91 -4.13
C GLY A 724 36.17 1.99 -3.74
#